data_AF-A0A954XR45-F1
#
_entry.id   AF-A0A954XR45-F1
#
_cell.length_a   1.000
_cell.length_b   1.000
_cell.length_c   1.000
_cell.angle_alpha   90.00
_cell.angle_beta   90.00
_cell.angle_gamma   90.00
#
_symmetry.space_group_name_H-M   'P 1'
#
loop_
_entity.id
_entity.type
_entity.pdbx_description
1 polymer ?
#
loop_
_entity_poly.entity_id
_entity_poly.type
_entity_poly.pdbx_seq_one_letter_code
_entity_poly.pdbx_strand_id
1 'polypeptide(L)'
;MKLRFGLHLDGQHGRYASNQLGGSDVGPLGLLTIMETQLGLVSPQESASERIVQYRDCLLKLNSEERFFHASLERDDFGVAAELLEWRDTWRLHGWTGTIPSDNTSVRLNDMAEVEALAISQVAPGLAQRLNAVLQALKHRKHLIESIELLTPVGVLPLLWQRVLEQMPCIAEKQEATCGTSTLWHIQERLSSGKAGPPIPWNDDGSVIVARSETLSTGARWLAETLRKNANSTLYVASTAAQTTEAYLAAADHPRQGLSDTNAFRPALQVLPLTIELLWAPVNFHALIQFLTHPISPVAVRARRKLAGIQSDYPGVGGPRWQAVLNELDEDYGEHATKVRSSITYWIEHDRYDPATGVPVAVLLERAQRLTEFFRNSPGDASPALRHAYASGFSQCQAFATNLSRLSAQGVELLRPRQVNQLARQSTARGNDNPLRVAEVGSVPCISHPDAAISQYNTVIWGPLDAPALPSPWPWSKSEMATLAKTGCRLPDPGDLLQQEAEAWLKPVLAARQQLILLLPPPDHEIHPVWQAIESLFKSVPVTSVEDLLSGTDATLDVVPTKPLPAIKRWWQLPEGTKLAPTVEHSYSQLEKQIFNPYHWLLSYAARLRSGSLLSIADDFRLKGLLAHSLVERFYEATDGGEMPDADFTTWFNPAFDQLIVEEGAVYLMPGRRTDLENLRLTLHRAMIELRRLLRNAGVSLVEAERQLAGHFPGGNLTGKSDLVLSKPNGDLAIVDLKWSGSTHRDRLANNRHLQLAIYAELLRQSTGRWPSVAYFLLSQATLLSRDDGCFPGVTPVADKTGENTAQLWLRFLETWKWRQQQFAEGRFELVLEESDEPDSMPPDNGLTIEVLNTNYNECLHLAGWGEQA
;
A
#
# COMPACT_ATOMS: atom_id res chain seq x y z
N MET A 1 -8.41 -0.24 46.40
CA MET A 1 -8.76 -0.56 44.99
C MET A 1 -9.22 -2.00 44.92
N LYS A 2 -10.31 -2.30 44.22
CA LYS A 2 -10.85 -3.65 44.02
C LYS A 2 -10.62 -4.05 42.56
N LEU A 3 -9.95 -5.16 42.33
CA LEU A 3 -9.56 -5.60 41.00
C LEU A 3 -10.26 -6.91 40.63
N ARG A 4 -10.56 -7.08 39.35
CA ARG A 4 -10.85 -8.37 38.73
C ARG A 4 -9.72 -8.73 37.76
N PHE A 5 -9.20 -9.93 37.89
CA PHE A 5 -8.03 -10.38 37.13
C PHE A 5 -8.31 -11.66 36.35
N GLY A 6 -7.97 -11.65 35.06
CA GLY A 6 -7.99 -12.81 34.16
C GLY A 6 -6.97 -12.64 33.03
N LEU A 7 -6.48 -13.74 32.46
CA LEU A 7 -5.36 -13.70 31.50
C LEU A 7 -5.62 -12.84 30.26
N HIS A 8 -6.87 -12.77 29.81
CA HIS A 8 -7.24 -12.12 28.56
C HIS A 8 -8.05 -10.83 28.73
N LEU A 9 -8.05 -10.21 29.91
CA LEU A 9 -8.86 -9.01 30.16
C LEU A 9 -8.23 -7.69 29.69
N ASP A 10 -6.92 -7.67 29.41
CA ASP A 10 -6.27 -6.45 28.92
C ASP A 10 -6.88 -6.02 27.58
N GLY A 11 -7.40 -4.79 27.53
CA GLY A 11 -8.02 -4.21 26.33
C GLY A 11 -9.44 -4.70 26.01
N GLN A 12 -10.06 -5.50 26.87
CA GLN A 12 -11.42 -6.01 26.67
C GLN A 12 -12.49 -5.10 27.29
N HIS A 13 -13.68 -5.08 26.70
CA HIS A 13 -14.82 -4.28 27.16
C HIS A 13 -16.04 -5.14 27.48
N GLY A 14 -15.83 -6.23 28.22
CA GLY A 14 -16.85 -7.24 28.53
C GLY A 14 -17.86 -6.86 29.62
N ARG A 15 -18.00 -5.58 29.98
CA ARG A 15 -18.98 -5.08 30.97
C ARG A 15 -19.55 -3.73 30.60
N TYR A 16 -20.79 -3.48 31.04
CA TYR A 16 -21.35 -2.13 30.96
C TYR A 16 -20.57 -1.19 31.88
N ALA A 17 -20.34 0.03 31.38
CA ALA A 17 -19.82 1.11 32.21
C ALA A 17 -20.74 1.30 33.43
N SER A 18 -20.16 1.34 34.63
CA SER A 18 -20.91 1.55 35.86
C SER A 18 -20.18 2.55 36.75
N ASN A 19 -20.95 3.33 37.51
CA ASN A 19 -20.42 4.34 38.42
C ASN A 19 -19.76 3.65 39.62
N GLN A 20 -18.49 3.26 39.48
CA GLN A 20 -17.70 2.63 40.53
C GLN A 20 -16.37 3.36 40.70
N LEU A 21 -16.04 3.72 41.94
CA LEU A 21 -14.75 4.33 42.27
C LEU A 21 -13.75 3.24 42.71
N GLY A 22 -12.58 3.21 42.08
CA GLY A 22 -11.50 2.30 42.46
C GLY A 22 -11.74 0.82 42.13
N GLY A 23 -12.66 0.52 41.21
CA GLY A 23 -12.87 -0.79 40.58
C GLY A 23 -12.23 -0.84 39.20
N SER A 24 -11.56 -1.95 38.84
CA SER A 24 -10.98 -2.12 37.50
C SER A 24 -10.84 -3.59 37.12
N ASP A 25 -11.02 -3.87 35.84
CA ASP A 25 -10.88 -5.20 35.23
C ASP A 25 -9.57 -5.18 34.45
N VAL A 26 -8.63 -6.06 34.80
CA VAL A 26 -7.25 -6.00 34.31
C VAL A 26 -6.72 -7.37 33.94
N GLY A 27 -5.92 -7.42 32.88
CA GLY A 27 -5.11 -8.59 32.57
C GLY A 27 -3.70 -8.49 33.16
N PRO A 28 -2.77 -9.34 32.68
CA PRO A 28 -1.39 -9.37 33.13
C PRO A 28 -0.68 -8.01 33.10
N LEU A 29 -0.78 -7.26 31.99
CA LEU A 29 -0.09 -5.99 31.84
C LEU A 29 -0.76 -4.88 32.67
N GLY A 30 -2.09 -4.85 32.71
CA GLY A 30 -2.85 -3.91 33.54
C GLY A 30 -2.53 -4.07 35.03
N LEU A 31 -2.57 -5.30 35.54
CA LEU A 31 -2.25 -5.59 36.95
C LEU A 31 -0.79 -5.26 37.27
N LEU A 32 0.15 -5.65 36.41
CA LEU A 32 1.57 -5.32 36.59
C LEU A 32 1.80 -3.81 36.65
N THR A 33 1.21 -3.04 35.72
CA THR A 33 1.36 -1.59 35.66
C THR A 33 0.82 -0.92 36.93
N ILE A 34 -0.33 -1.37 37.45
CA ILE A 34 -0.89 -0.89 38.71
C ILE A 34 0.08 -1.16 39.87
N MET A 35 0.62 -2.38 39.95
CA MET A 35 1.55 -2.75 41.02
C MET A 35 2.86 -1.96 40.93
N GLU A 36 3.46 -1.84 39.75
CA GLU A 36 4.68 -1.05 39.55
C GLU A 36 4.48 0.41 39.91
N THR A 37 3.32 0.98 39.58
CA THR A 37 2.97 2.36 39.94
C THR A 37 2.88 2.52 41.46
N GLN A 38 2.11 1.67 42.14
CA GLN A 38 1.94 1.77 43.60
C GLN A 38 3.23 1.46 44.38
N LEU A 39 4.05 0.55 43.86
CA LEU A 39 5.30 0.15 44.49
C LEU A 39 6.47 1.07 44.11
N GLY A 40 6.30 2.05 43.23
CA GLY A 40 7.38 2.95 42.80
C GLY A 40 8.48 2.23 41.99
N LEU A 41 8.06 1.35 41.08
CA LEU A 41 8.91 0.56 40.17
C LEU A 41 8.75 0.97 38.70
N VAL A 42 8.03 2.06 38.42
CA VAL A 42 7.83 2.56 37.05
C VAL A 42 9.19 2.90 36.44
N SER A 43 9.55 2.15 35.41
CA SER A 43 10.79 2.34 34.65
C SER A 43 10.46 2.71 33.20
N PRO A 44 11.38 3.39 32.49
CA PRO A 44 11.26 3.60 31.05
C PRO A 44 11.02 2.25 30.36
N GLN A 45 9.91 2.14 29.64
CA GLN A 45 9.56 0.91 28.93
C GLN A 45 10.41 0.84 27.66
N GLU A 46 11.27 -0.17 27.59
CA GLU A 46 12.02 -0.51 26.39
C GLU A 46 11.16 -1.36 25.47
N SER A 47 11.19 -1.05 24.17
CA SER A 47 10.40 -1.77 23.18
C SER A 47 10.90 -3.21 22.98
N ALA A 48 10.05 -4.09 22.43
CA ALA A 48 10.48 -5.43 22.05
C ALA A 48 11.68 -5.39 21.08
N SER A 49 11.67 -4.47 20.11
CA SER A 49 12.76 -4.28 19.16
C SER A 49 14.09 -3.92 19.83
N GLU A 50 14.05 -3.08 20.86
CA GLU A 50 15.23 -2.66 21.62
C GLU A 50 15.83 -3.82 22.42
N ARG A 51 14.99 -4.67 23.00
CA ARG A 51 15.41 -5.88 23.70
C ARG A 51 16.02 -6.91 22.75
N ILE A 52 15.50 -7.03 21.52
CA ILE A 52 16.07 -7.92 20.49
C ILE A 52 17.50 -7.47 20.14
N VAL A 53 17.74 -6.17 19.94
CA VAL A 53 19.09 -5.63 19.66
C VAL A 53 20.06 -5.87 20.82
N GLN A 54 19.60 -5.73 22.07
CA GLN A 54 20.42 -6.01 23.25
C GLN A 54 20.74 -7.51 23.37
N TYR A 55 19.76 -8.39 23.11
CA TYR A 55 19.96 -9.83 23.20
C TYR A 55 20.85 -10.35 22.06
N ARG A 56 20.71 -9.79 20.85
CA ARG A 56 21.60 -10.02 19.71
C ARG A 56 23.07 -9.77 20.06
N ASP A 57 23.37 -8.68 20.76
CA ASP A 57 24.73 -8.38 21.21
C ASP A 57 25.28 -9.43 22.19
N CYS A 58 24.42 -9.93 23.09
CA CYS A 58 24.79 -11.02 23.99
C CYS A 58 25.13 -12.30 23.22
N LEU A 59 24.34 -12.64 22.20
CA LEU A 59 24.59 -13.79 21.33
C LEU A 59 25.90 -13.64 20.55
N LEU A 60 26.16 -12.46 19.98
CA LEU A 60 27.38 -12.19 19.20
C LEU A 60 28.66 -12.27 20.06
N LYS A 61 28.63 -11.74 21.29
CA LYS A 61 29.76 -11.80 22.23
C LYS A 61 30.15 -13.24 22.61
N LEU A 62 29.21 -14.17 22.56
CA LEU A 62 29.41 -15.57 22.93
C LEU A 62 29.40 -16.53 21.72
N ASN A 63 29.29 -15.98 20.51
CA ASN A 63 29.19 -16.76 19.28
C ASN A 63 30.51 -17.48 19.00
N SER A 64 30.40 -18.76 18.66
CA SER A 64 31.50 -19.60 18.18
C SER A 64 30.92 -20.73 17.33
N GLU A 65 31.74 -21.40 16.51
CA GLU A 65 31.30 -22.49 15.62
C GLU A 65 30.64 -23.66 16.37
N GLU A 66 30.90 -23.80 17.67
CA GLU A 66 30.34 -24.84 18.54
C GLU A 66 28.93 -24.51 19.05
N ARG A 67 28.50 -23.23 18.98
CA ARG A 67 27.18 -22.82 19.48
C ARG A 67 26.07 -23.35 18.59
N PHE A 68 24.99 -23.85 19.18
CA PHE A 68 23.87 -24.40 18.41
C PHE A 68 23.21 -23.38 17.48
N PHE A 69 23.26 -22.09 17.84
CA PHE A 69 22.64 -21.00 17.09
C PHE A 69 23.57 -20.37 16.05
N HIS A 70 24.85 -20.76 15.99
CA HIS A 70 25.88 -20.11 15.16
C HIS A 70 25.47 -19.97 13.68
N ALA A 71 25.18 -21.10 13.02
CA ALA A 71 24.85 -21.11 11.59
C ALA A 71 23.55 -20.35 11.26
N SER A 72 22.60 -20.30 12.20
CA SER A 72 21.38 -19.50 12.03
C SER A 72 21.66 -18.02 12.25
N LEU A 73 22.49 -17.67 13.23
CA LEU A 73 22.88 -16.29 13.56
C LEU A 73 23.64 -15.63 12.42
N GLU A 74 24.49 -16.37 11.69
CA GLU A 74 25.17 -15.88 10.49
C GLU A 74 24.22 -15.51 9.34
N ARG A 75 23.06 -16.21 9.27
CA ARG A 75 22.05 -15.98 8.22
C ARG A 75 21.06 -14.89 8.60
N ASP A 76 20.66 -14.86 9.86
CA ASP A 76 19.60 -13.99 10.37
C ASP A 76 19.78 -13.70 11.87
N ASP A 77 20.66 -12.74 12.16
CA ASP A 77 20.99 -12.34 13.52
C ASP A 77 19.79 -11.76 14.29
N PHE A 78 18.98 -10.92 13.65
CA PHE A 78 17.77 -10.34 14.24
C PHE A 78 16.66 -11.36 14.48
N GLY A 79 16.43 -12.27 13.54
CA GLY A 79 15.42 -13.32 13.66
C GLY A 79 15.76 -14.31 14.78
N VAL A 80 17.02 -14.77 14.83
CA VAL A 80 17.49 -15.68 15.88
C VAL A 80 17.45 -15.01 17.25
N ALA A 81 17.85 -13.74 17.35
CA ALA A 81 17.77 -13.00 18.60
C ALA A 81 16.33 -12.86 19.11
N ALA A 82 15.36 -12.64 18.21
CA ALA A 82 13.94 -12.55 18.58
C ALA A 82 13.39 -13.89 19.12
N GLU A 83 13.62 -14.98 18.39
CA GLU A 83 13.18 -16.33 18.77
C GLU A 83 13.77 -16.77 20.12
N LEU A 84 15.08 -16.63 20.29
CA LEU A 84 15.76 -17.06 21.52
C LEU A 84 15.44 -16.16 22.71
N LEU A 85 15.16 -14.87 22.49
CA LEU A 85 14.65 -13.98 23.53
C LEU A 85 13.24 -14.39 23.99
N GLU A 86 12.38 -14.85 23.08
CA GLU A 86 11.06 -15.39 23.41
C GLU A 86 11.16 -16.66 24.25
N TRP A 87 12.06 -17.59 23.90
CA TRP A 87 12.32 -18.78 24.72
C TRP A 87 12.77 -18.41 26.12
N ARG A 88 13.75 -17.50 26.22
CA ARG A 88 14.25 -16.98 27.49
C ARG A 88 13.11 -16.38 28.32
N ASP A 89 12.32 -15.49 27.75
CA ASP A 89 11.25 -14.79 28.46
C ASP A 89 10.17 -15.77 28.94
N THR A 90 9.83 -16.76 28.11
CA THR A 90 8.90 -17.84 28.47
C THR A 90 9.42 -18.66 29.64
N TRP A 91 10.67 -19.14 29.57
CA TRP A 91 11.25 -19.94 30.66
C TRP A 91 11.33 -19.15 31.97
N ARG A 92 11.71 -17.87 31.93
CA ARG A 92 11.77 -17.04 33.14
C ARG A 92 10.39 -16.78 33.71
N LEU A 93 9.37 -16.55 32.88
CA LEU A 93 8.00 -16.38 33.33
C LEU A 93 7.47 -17.62 34.07
N HIS A 94 7.96 -18.79 33.66
CA HIS A 94 7.70 -20.08 34.29
C HIS A 94 8.73 -20.49 35.37
N GLY A 95 9.60 -19.58 35.79
CA GLY A 95 10.43 -19.72 36.99
C GLY A 95 11.90 -20.06 36.79
N TRP A 96 12.37 -20.15 35.54
CA TRP A 96 13.79 -20.34 35.27
C TRP A 96 14.64 -19.18 35.80
N THR A 97 15.73 -19.51 36.50
CA THR A 97 16.64 -18.55 37.15
C THR A 97 17.90 -18.25 36.35
N GLY A 98 18.11 -18.91 35.21
CA GLY A 98 19.31 -18.76 34.39
C GLY A 98 20.37 -19.86 34.56
N THR A 99 20.10 -20.86 35.41
CA THR A 99 21.02 -21.97 35.68
C THR A 99 20.48 -23.27 35.10
N ILE A 100 21.37 -24.18 34.70
CA ILE A 100 21.07 -25.53 34.21
C ILE A 100 21.89 -26.54 35.03
N PRO A 101 21.41 -27.77 35.27
CA PRO A 101 22.13 -28.77 36.06
C PRO A 101 23.47 -29.16 35.41
N SER A 102 24.49 -29.45 36.22
CA SER A 102 25.82 -29.82 35.72
C SER A 102 25.87 -31.15 34.98
N ASP A 103 24.88 -32.02 35.17
CA ASP A 103 24.69 -33.30 34.46
C ASP A 103 23.91 -33.14 33.14
N ASN A 104 23.60 -31.91 32.71
CA ASN A 104 22.87 -31.66 31.47
C ASN A 104 23.70 -31.99 30.22
N THR A 105 23.09 -32.76 29.31
CA THR A 105 23.68 -33.15 28.03
C THR A 105 23.18 -32.32 26.84
N SER A 106 22.16 -31.47 27.01
CA SER A 106 21.65 -30.62 25.92
C SER A 106 22.56 -29.40 25.71
N VAL A 107 23.21 -29.36 24.54
CA VAL A 107 24.01 -28.21 24.08
C VAL A 107 23.18 -26.94 24.05
N ARG A 108 21.92 -27.00 23.57
CA ARG A 108 21.01 -25.85 23.50
C ARG A 108 20.79 -25.19 24.86
N LEU A 109 20.52 -25.99 25.89
CA LEU A 109 20.28 -25.47 27.23
C LEU A 109 21.54 -24.90 27.88
N ASN A 110 22.70 -25.55 27.66
CA ASN A 110 23.99 -25.05 28.16
C ASN A 110 24.33 -23.69 27.52
N ASP A 111 24.24 -23.60 26.19
CA ASP A 111 24.45 -22.36 25.46
C ASP A 111 23.51 -21.24 25.93
N MET A 112 22.22 -21.54 26.16
CA MET A 112 21.27 -20.55 26.66
C MET A 112 21.57 -20.09 28.10
N ALA A 113 22.08 -20.96 28.97
CA ALA A 113 22.49 -20.59 30.33
C ALA A 113 23.71 -19.65 30.32
N GLU A 114 24.68 -19.93 29.45
CA GLU A 114 25.85 -19.06 29.25
C GLU A 114 25.46 -17.69 28.70
N VAL A 115 24.52 -17.64 27.74
CA VAL A 115 23.96 -16.38 27.23
C VAL A 115 23.22 -15.62 28.32
N GLU A 116 22.45 -16.30 29.18
CA GLU A 116 21.73 -15.65 30.28
C GLU A 116 22.66 -15.02 31.31
N ALA A 117 23.83 -15.60 31.58
CA ALA A 117 24.83 -15.02 32.47
C ALA A 117 25.24 -13.59 32.05
N LEU A 118 25.22 -13.32 30.75
CA LEU A 118 25.45 -11.98 30.19
C LEU A 118 24.15 -11.17 30.12
N ALA A 119 23.10 -11.78 29.55
CA ALA A 119 21.84 -11.11 29.22
C ALA A 119 21.06 -10.61 30.44
N ILE A 120 21.28 -11.19 31.63
CA ILE A 120 20.64 -10.71 32.87
C ILE A 120 21.01 -9.26 33.21
N SER A 121 22.21 -8.81 32.80
CA SER A 121 22.72 -7.47 33.09
C SER A 121 22.62 -6.50 31.92
N GLN A 122 22.59 -7.00 30.67
CA GLN A 122 22.65 -6.17 29.46
C GLN A 122 21.30 -5.99 28.77
N VAL A 123 20.34 -6.89 29.00
CA VAL A 123 19.03 -6.85 28.34
C VAL A 123 17.99 -6.30 29.29
N ALA A 124 17.22 -5.32 28.80
CA ALA A 124 16.20 -4.66 29.58
C ALA A 124 15.17 -5.66 30.14
N PRO A 125 14.65 -5.41 31.37
CA PRO A 125 13.73 -6.31 32.04
C PRO A 125 12.49 -6.64 31.20
N GLY A 126 12.25 -7.93 30.96
CA GLY A 126 10.99 -8.43 30.40
C GLY A 126 9.91 -8.58 31.47
N LEU A 127 8.76 -9.16 31.08
CA LEU A 127 7.62 -9.40 31.97
C LEU A 127 8.04 -10.16 33.24
N ALA A 128 8.83 -11.22 33.08
CA ALA A 128 9.27 -12.07 34.19
C ALA A 128 10.16 -11.33 35.20
N GLN A 129 11.12 -10.53 34.73
CA GLN A 129 12.01 -9.74 35.58
C GLN A 129 11.24 -8.65 36.31
N ARG A 130 10.28 -7.99 35.64
CA ARG A 130 9.39 -6.99 36.24
C ARG A 130 8.53 -7.59 37.35
N LEU A 131 7.94 -8.76 37.13
CA LEU A 131 7.19 -9.50 38.15
C LEU A 131 8.07 -9.89 39.34
N ASN A 132 9.31 -10.33 39.09
CA ASN A 132 10.25 -10.60 40.17
C ASN A 132 10.59 -9.34 40.99
N ALA A 133 10.75 -8.18 40.34
CA ALA A 133 10.97 -6.91 41.04
C ALA A 133 9.78 -6.54 41.92
N VAL A 134 8.55 -6.72 41.42
CA VAL A 134 7.31 -6.58 42.21
C VAL A 134 7.32 -7.53 43.40
N LEU A 135 7.61 -8.82 43.20
CA LEU A 135 7.65 -9.83 44.26
C LEU A 135 8.66 -9.48 45.36
N GLN A 136 9.83 -8.92 45.01
CA GLN A 136 10.79 -8.44 46.01
C GLN A 136 10.29 -7.19 46.73
N ALA A 137 9.68 -6.24 46.01
CA ALA A 137 9.18 -5.01 46.60
C ALA A 137 8.01 -5.25 47.57
N LEU A 138 7.12 -6.21 47.28
CA LEU A 138 5.99 -6.59 48.15
C LEU A 138 6.42 -7.05 49.54
N LYS A 139 7.65 -7.56 49.71
CA LYS A 139 8.19 -7.95 51.02
C LYS A 139 8.42 -6.76 51.96
N HIS A 140 8.56 -5.56 51.41
CA HIS A 140 9.00 -4.38 52.16
C HIS A 140 8.09 -3.16 51.99
N ARG A 141 7.25 -3.14 50.95
CA ARG A 141 6.36 -2.02 50.60
C ARG A 141 4.91 -2.47 50.65
N LYS A 142 4.04 -1.61 51.16
CA LYS A 142 2.58 -1.84 51.18
C LYS A 142 1.93 -1.37 49.88
N HIS A 143 0.85 -2.02 49.48
CA HIS A 143 -0.01 -1.63 48.37
C HIS A 143 -1.40 -1.19 48.87
N LEU A 144 -2.17 -0.52 48.01
CA LEU A 144 -3.53 -0.03 48.26
C LEU A 144 -4.62 -0.91 47.60
N ILE A 145 -4.23 -2.09 47.09
CA ILE A 145 -5.15 -3.10 46.58
C ILE A 145 -5.83 -3.79 47.77
N GLU A 146 -7.16 -3.68 47.82
CA GLU A 146 -8.02 -4.22 48.89
C GLU A 146 -8.38 -5.68 48.62
N SER A 147 -8.70 -6.01 47.36
CA SER A 147 -9.03 -7.37 46.93
C SER A 147 -8.75 -7.56 45.44
N ILE A 148 -8.42 -8.79 45.06
CA ILE A 148 -8.32 -9.23 43.65
C ILE A 148 -9.23 -10.43 43.47
N GLU A 149 -10.31 -10.27 42.71
CA GLU A 149 -11.15 -11.38 42.28
C GLU A 149 -10.51 -12.08 41.08
N LEU A 150 -10.21 -13.36 41.25
CA LEU A 150 -9.54 -14.18 40.24
C LEU A 150 -10.57 -14.93 39.40
N LEU A 151 -10.59 -14.62 38.10
CA LEU A 151 -11.46 -15.24 37.10
C LEU A 151 -10.77 -16.39 36.35
N THR A 152 -9.44 -16.47 36.50
CA THR A 152 -8.61 -17.60 36.07
C THR A 152 -8.06 -18.29 37.31
N PRO A 153 -8.20 -19.62 37.44
CA PRO A 153 -7.62 -20.36 38.56
C PRO A 153 -6.11 -20.13 38.68
N VAL A 154 -5.60 -19.91 39.90
CA VAL A 154 -4.18 -19.60 40.13
C VAL A 154 -3.26 -20.68 39.55
N GLY A 155 -3.60 -21.96 39.68
CA GLY A 155 -2.75 -23.07 39.23
C GLY A 155 -2.48 -23.11 37.72
N VAL A 156 -3.31 -22.44 36.92
CA VAL A 156 -3.20 -22.34 35.47
C VAL A 156 -2.26 -21.20 35.04
N LEU A 157 -2.09 -20.18 35.89
CA LEU A 157 -1.28 -19.02 35.56
C LEU A 157 0.21 -19.37 35.48
N PRO A 158 1.04 -18.62 34.72
CA PRO A 158 2.48 -18.78 34.76
C PRO A 158 3.06 -18.65 36.17
N LEU A 159 4.11 -19.42 36.49
CA LEU A 159 4.59 -19.58 37.86
C LEU A 159 4.90 -18.25 38.60
N LEU A 160 5.46 -17.26 37.91
CA LEU A 160 5.73 -15.97 38.53
C LEU A 160 4.44 -15.20 38.89
N TRP A 161 3.38 -15.32 38.10
CA TRP A 161 2.07 -14.78 38.47
C TRP A 161 1.49 -15.48 39.70
N GLN A 162 1.62 -16.80 39.80
CA GLN A 162 1.21 -17.55 40.99
C GLN A 162 1.89 -16.99 42.25
N ARG A 163 3.22 -16.85 42.22
CA ARG A 163 4.02 -16.31 43.33
C ARG A 163 3.64 -14.89 43.73
N VAL A 164 3.35 -14.03 42.74
CA VAL A 164 2.91 -12.66 43.01
C VAL A 164 1.52 -12.67 43.65
N LEU A 165 0.56 -13.40 43.09
CA LEU A 165 -0.83 -13.45 43.58
C LEU A 165 -0.95 -14.12 44.95
N GLU A 166 -0.06 -15.05 45.30
CA GLU A 166 0.05 -15.61 46.66
C GLU A 166 0.33 -14.54 47.73
N GLN A 167 0.93 -13.40 47.37
CA GLN A 167 1.20 -12.27 48.26
C GLN A 167 0.07 -11.22 48.25
N MET A 168 -1.01 -11.46 47.51
CA MET A 168 -2.09 -10.50 47.28
C MET A 168 -3.41 -10.96 47.94
N PRO A 169 -4.34 -10.03 48.24
CA PRO A 169 -5.64 -10.36 48.81
C PRO A 169 -6.58 -10.95 47.75
N CYS A 170 -6.29 -12.17 47.30
CA CYS A 170 -7.05 -12.85 46.26
C CYS A 170 -8.31 -13.52 46.82
N ILE A 171 -9.41 -13.37 46.09
CA ILE A 171 -10.68 -14.05 46.35
C ILE A 171 -11.08 -14.85 45.11
N ALA A 172 -11.60 -16.05 45.31
CA ALA A 172 -12.12 -16.86 44.23
C ALA A 172 -13.48 -16.32 43.76
N GLU A 173 -13.69 -16.33 42.45
CA GLU A 173 -14.99 -16.05 41.86
C GLU A 173 -16.04 -17.07 42.33
N LYS A 174 -17.25 -16.60 42.61
CA LYS A 174 -18.40 -17.46 42.88
C LYS A 174 -19.22 -17.61 41.60
N GLN A 175 -19.17 -18.77 40.98
CA GLN A 175 -20.10 -19.10 39.90
C GLN A 175 -21.50 -19.34 40.47
N GLU A 176 -22.49 -18.61 39.96
CA GLU A 176 -23.89 -18.84 40.25
C GLU A 176 -24.41 -19.96 39.32
N ALA A 177 -24.97 -21.01 39.91
CA ALA A 177 -25.59 -22.09 39.16
C ALA A 177 -26.90 -21.61 38.51
N THR A 178 -27.06 -21.86 37.22
CA THR A 178 -28.30 -21.57 36.48
C THR A 178 -29.22 -22.80 36.49
N CYS A 179 -30.52 -22.57 36.66
CA CYS A 179 -31.57 -23.59 36.62
C CYS A 179 -32.57 -23.22 35.53
N GLY A 180 -33.00 -24.17 34.71
CA GLY A 180 -33.88 -23.91 33.57
C GLY A 180 -34.29 -25.20 32.85
N THR A 181 -35.06 -25.04 31.77
CA THR A 181 -35.54 -26.14 30.91
C THR A 181 -35.48 -25.78 29.42
N SER A 182 -34.81 -24.67 29.06
CA SER A 182 -34.66 -24.24 27.66
C SER A 182 -33.59 -25.02 26.92
N THR A 183 -33.58 -24.94 25.59
CA THR A 183 -32.51 -25.50 24.77
C THR A 183 -31.14 -24.94 25.16
N LEU A 184 -31.05 -23.62 25.42
CA LEU A 184 -29.85 -22.99 25.96
C LEU A 184 -29.40 -23.62 27.29
N TRP A 185 -30.34 -23.84 28.23
CA TRP A 185 -30.00 -24.45 29.51
C TRP A 185 -29.44 -25.88 29.34
N HIS A 186 -30.04 -26.69 28.47
CA HIS A 186 -29.54 -28.04 28.17
C HIS A 186 -28.12 -28.02 27.58
N ILE A 187 -27.80 -27.05 26.72
CA ILE A 187 -26.45 -26.85 26.21
C ILE A 187 -25.50 -26.51 27.36
N GLN A 188 -25.86 -25.53 28.19
CA GLN A 188 -25.05 -25.10 29.32
C GLN A 188 -24.79 -26.23 30.33
N GLU A 189 -25.82 -27.01 30.68
CA GLU A 189 -25.73 -28.16 31.58
C GLU A 189 -24.80 -29.25 31.02
N ARG A 190 -24.96 -29.63 29.74
CA ARG A 190 -24.15 -30.68 29.12
C ARG A 190 -22.69 -30.28 28.94
N LEU A 191 -22.43 -29.04 28.52
CA LEU A 191 -21.07 -28.53 28.34
C LEU A 191 -20.35 -28.33 29.69
N SER A 192 -21.04 -27.81 30.71
CA SER A 192 -20.44 -27.61 32.04
C SER A 192 -20.21 -28.92 32.81
N SER A 193 -21.07 -29.92 32.65
CA SER A 193 -20.93 -31.21 33.34
C SER A 193 -19.87 -32.13 32.73
N GLY A 194 -19.46 -31.89 31.48
CA GLY A 194 -18.52 -32.74 30.73
C GLY A 194 -19.02 -34.17 30.51
N LYS A 195 -20.31 -34.45 30.77
CA LYS A 195 -20.89 -35.79 30.67
C LYS A 195 -21.35 -36.06 29.25
N ALA A 196 -20.64 -36.95 28.57
CA ALA A 196 -21.11 -37.54 27.32
C ALA A 196 -22.40 -38.32 27.58
N GLY A 197 -23.44 -38.03 26.79
CA GLY A 197 -24.69 -38.76 26.80
C GLY A 197 -25.31 -38.73 25.39
N PRO A 198 -26.41 -39.46 25.16
CA PRO A 198 -27.00 -39.54 23.84
C PRO A 198 -27.46 -38.16 23.34
N PRO A 199 -27.41 -37.91 22.01
CA PRO A 199 -27.92 -36.68 21.44
C PRO A 199 -29.40 -36.46 21.75
N ILE A 200 -29.75 -35.24 22.13
CA ILE A 200 -31.14 -34.84 22.44
C ILE A 200 -31.83 -34.22 21.21
N PRO A 201 -33.17 -34.24 21.13
CA PRO A 201 -33.88 -33.51 20.08
C PRO A 201 -33.76 -32.00 20.27
N TRP A 202 -33.68 -31.25 19.16
CA TRP A 202 -33.75 -29.78 19.20
C TRP A 202 -35.16 -29.32 19.55
N ASN A 203 -35.28 -28.40 20.50
CA ASN A 203 -36.52 -27.70 20.81
C ASN A 203 -36.39 -26.24 20.36
N ASP A 204 -37.24 -25.81 19.43
CA ASP A 204 -37.21 -24.46 18.90
C ASP A 204 -37.99 -23.50 19.82
N ASP A 205 -37.37 -23.15 20.95
CA ASP A 205 -37.90 -22.25 21.97
C ASP A 205 -37.36 -20.80 21.84
N GLY A 206 -36.60 -20.52 20.78
CA GLY A 206 -35.97 -19.22 20.52
C GLY A 206 -34.80 -18.87 21.45
N SER A 207 -34.41 -19.75 22.39
CA SER A 207 -33.28 -19.51 23.30
C SER A 207 -31.92 -19.67 22.63
N VAL A 208 -31.85 -20.32 21.48
CA VAL A 208 -30.65 -20.42 20.65
C VAL A 208 -31.01 -20.19 19.19
N ILE A 209 -30.30 -19.26 18.55
CA ILE A 209 -30.43 -18.97 17.13
C ILE A 209 -29.07 -19.23 16.48
N VAL A 210 -29.07 -20.04 15.42
CA VAL A 210 -27.86 -20.31 14.65
C VAL A 210 -28.11 -19.89 13.20
N ALA A 211 -27.29 -18.96 12.73
CA ALA A 211 -27.32 -18.49 11.35
C ALA A 211 -26.00 -18.80 10.66
N ARG A 212 -26.01 -18.90 9.34
CA ARG A 212 -24.83 -18.97 8.49
C ARG A 212 -25.04 -18.09 7.26
N SER A 213 -24.01 -17.36 6.87
CA SER A 213 -23.99 -16.57 5.63
C SER A 213 -23.04 -17.20 4.60
N GLU A 214 -23.32 -16.99 3.32
CA GLU A 214 -22.41 -17.38 2.22
C GLU A 214 -21.14 -16.52 2.19
N THR A 215 -21.20 -15.29 2.72
CA THR A 215 -20.04 -14.39 2.77
C THR A 215 -19.90 -13.70 4.13
N LEU A 216 -18.66 -13.38 4.52
CA LEU A 216 -18.37 -12.62 5.74
C LEU A 216 -19.05 -11.24 5.74
N SER A 217 -19.17 -10.60 4.57
CA SER A 217 -19.82 -9.29 4.45
C SER A 217 -21.31 -9.35 4.74
N THR A 218 -22.02 -10.34 4.17
CA THR A 218 -23.45 -10.56 4.46
C THR A 218 -23.66 -10.89 5.93
N GLY A 219 -22.83 -11.78 6.50
CA GLY A 219 -22.85 -12.12 7.91
C GLY A 219 -22.62 -10.91 8.82
N ALA A 220 -21.62 -10.08 8.51
CA ALA A 220 -21.32 -8.85 9.25
C ALA A 220 -22.48 -7.83 9.21
N ARG A 221 -23.16 -7.70 8.05
CA ARG A 221 -24.35 -6.83 7.93
C ARG A 221 -25.49 -7.35 8.81
N TRP A 222 -25.71 -8.67 8.80
CA TRP A 222 -26.72 -9.30 9.65
C TRP A 222 -26.39 -9.17 11.14
N LEU A 223 -25.13 -9.32 11.54
CA LEU A 223 -24.67 -9.08 12.92
C LEU A 223 -24.94 -7.64 13.35
N ALA A 224 -24.63 -6.65 12.50
CA ALA A 224 -24.89 -5.25 12.81
C ALA A 224 -26.39 -4.98 13.06
N GLU A 225 -27.26 -5.56 12.22
CA GLU A 225 -28.72 -5.46 12.39
C GLU A 225 -29.23 -6.23 13.62
N THR A 226 -28.61 -7.37 13.94
CA THR A 226 -28.94 -8.18 15.11
C THR A 226 -28.55 -7.45 16.41
N LEU A 227 -27.38 -6.81 16.43
CA LEU A 227 -26.93 -5.96 17.54
C LEU A 227 -27.87 -4.77 17.74
N ARG A 228 -28.32 -4.13 16.65
CA ARG A 228 -29.30 -3.04 16.70
C ARG A 228 -30.60 -3.45 17.39
N LYS A 229 -31.13 -4.64 17.07
CA LYS A 229 -32.37 -5.15 17.66
C LYS A 229 -32.21 -5.59 19.12
N ASN A 230 -30.99 -5.96 19.53
CA ASN A 230 -30.69 -6.55 20.83
C ASN A 230 -29.69 -5.68 21.62
N ALA A 231 -29.99 -4.41 21.89
CA ALA A 231 -29.05 -3.52 22.60
C ALA A 231 -29.04 -3.71 24.14
N ASN A 232 -30.14 -4.19 24.72
CA ASN A 232 -30.31 -4.26 26.17
C ASN A 232 -29.79 -5.57 26.76
N SER A 233 -28.86 -5.48 27.71
CA SER A 233 -28.27 -6.64 28.40
C SER A 233 -27.66 -7.64 27.42
N THR A 234 -26.82 -7.15 26.51
CA THR A 234 -26.21 -7.94 25.43
C THR A 234 -24.70 -7.91 25.52
N LEU A 235 -24.07 -9.07 25.29
CA LEU A 235 -22.63 -9.20 25.06
C LEU A 235 -22.38 -9.54 23.60
N TYR A 236 -21.51 -8.78 22.95
CA TYR A 236 -20.99 -9.09 21.62
C TYR A 236 -19.60 -9.73 21.72
N VAL A 237 -19.48 -10.97 21.24
CA VAL A 237 -18.21 -11.67 21.08
C VAL A 237 -17.77 -11.53 19.62
N ALA A 238 -16.83 -10.62 19.42
CA ALA A 238 -16.29 -10.26 18.13
C ALA A 238 -15.18 -11.23 17.70
N SER A 239 -15.09 -11.47 16.40
CA SER A 239 -14.08 -12.32 15.77
C SER A 239 -13.57 -11.68 14.46
N THR A 240 -13.29 -12.45 13.41
CA THR A 240 -12.62 -11.98 12.19
C THR A 240 -13.41 -10.91 11.42
N ALA A 241 -14.75 -10.87 11.54
CA ALA A 241 -15.58 -9.89 10.83
C ALA A 241 -15.86 -8.60 11.63
N ALA A 242 -15.22 -8.42 12.80
CA ALA A 242 -15.43 -7.29 13.71
C ALA A 242 -15.37 -5.92 13.01
N GLN A 243 -14.32 -5.66 12.24
CA GLN A 243 -14.12 -4.38 11.56
C GLN A 243 -15.21 -4.11 10.50
N THR A 244 -15.68 -5.15 9.83
CA THR A 244 -16.74 -5.04 8.82
C THR A 244 -18.10 -4.78 9.48
N THR A 245 -18.40 -5.48 10.59
CA THR A 245 -19.60 -5.24 11.40
C THR A 245 -19.63 -3.79 11.91
N GLU A 246 -18.51 -3.29 12.41
CA GLU A 246 -18.35 -1.88 12.82
C GLU A 246 -18.59 -0.89 11.67
N ALA A 247 -18.20 -1.24 10.43
CA ALA A 247 -18.48 -0.40 9.27
C ALA A 247 -19.98 -0.36 8.95
N TYR A 248 -20.69 -1.48 9.08
CA TYR A 248 -22.13 -1.54 8.86
C TYR A 248 -22.95 -0.89 9.98
N LEU A 249 -22.51 -0.99 11.23
CA LEU A 249 -23.10 -0.23 12.35
C LEU A 249 -23.01 1.27 12.06
N ALA A 250 -21.81 1.74 11.70
CA ALA A 250 -21.58 3.14 11.36
C ALA A 250 -22.41 3.62 10.15
N ALA A 251 -22.50 2.81 9.10
CA ALA A 251 -23.26 3.14 7.89
C ALA A 251 -24.79 3.17 8.13
N ALA A 252 -25.25 2.56 9.23
CA ALA A 252 -26.66 2.56 9.65
C ALA A 252 -26.91 3.52 10.83
N ASP A 253 -25.99 4.43 11.13
CA ASP A 253 -26.06 5.37 12.26
C ASP A 253 -26.26 4.69 13.63
N HIS A 254 -25.65 3.53 13.83
CA HIS A 254 -25.60 2.83 15.11
C HIS A 254 -24.27 3.01 15.83
N PRO A 255 -24.30 3.02 17.19
CA PRO A 255 -23.09 3.15 17.99
C PRO A 255 -22.06 2.10 17.62
N ARG A 256 -20.85 2.56 17.31
CA ARG A 256 -19.68 1.70 17.16
C ARG A 256 -19.29 1.08 18.49
N GLN A 257 -18.86 -0.18 18.45
CA GLN A 257 -18.36 -0.92 19.61
C GLN A 257 -16.89 -0.60 19.92
N GLY A 258 -16.18 0.07 19.00
CA GLY A 258 -14.79 0.48 19.21
C GLY A 258 -13.78 -0.61 18.88
N LEU A 259 -14.18 -1.57 18.04
CA LEU A 259 -13.29 -2.63 17.58
C LEU A 259 -12.43 -2.12 16.42
N SER A 260 -11.13 -2.40 16.50
CA SER A 260 -10.18 -2.13 15.43
C SER A 260 -9.08 -3.17 15.44
N ASP A 261 -8.64 -3.55 14.24
CA ASP A 261 -7.44 -4.35 14.08
C ASP A 261 -6.20 -3.45 14.04
N THR A 262 -5.14 -3.94 14.70
CA THR A 262 -3.80 -3.39 14.56
C THR A 262 -3.32 -3.63 13.14
N ASN A 263 -2.81 -2.59 12.48
CA ASN A 263 -2.30 -2.74 11.12
C ASN A 263 -0.95 -2.04 10.95
N ALA A 264 0.06 -2.78 10.47
CA ALA A 264 1.38 -2.22 10.17
C ALA A 264 1.36 -1.29 8.94
N PHE A 265 0.36 -1.41 8.07
CA PHE A 265 0.17 -0.64 6.83
C PHE A 265 -0.59 0.68 7.03
N ARG A 266 -0.74 1.17 8.27
CA ARG A 266 -1.28 2.51 8.52
C ARG A 266 -0.34 3.56 7.88
N PRO A 267 -0.87 4.63 7.24
CA PRO A 267 -0.04 5.53 6.44
C PRO A 267 1.22 6.05 7.14
N ALA A 268 1.12 6.53 8.39
CA ALA A 268 2.28 7.07 9.11
C ALA A 268 3.40 6.03 9.30
N LEU A 269 3.05 4.75 9.49
CA LEU A 269 4.00 3.66 9.67
C LEU A 269 4.70 3.24 8.37
N GLN A 270 4.18 3.67 7.21
CA GLN A 270 4.76 3.35 5.91
C GLN A 270 5.84 4.35 5.48
N VAL A 271 5.91 5.53 6.12
CA VAL A 271 6.90 6.56 5.76
C VAL A 271 8.33 6.06 5.98
N LEU A 272 8.64 5.47 7.13
CA LEU A 272 9.98 4.96 7.43
C LEU A 272 10.42 3.86 6.44
N PRO A 273 9.66 2.76 6.22
CA PRO A 273 9.99 1.76 5.20
C PRO A 273 10.19 2.34 3.80
N LEU A 274 9.33 3.27 3.37
CA LEU A 274 9.46 3.92 2.06
C LEU A 274 10.77 4.71 1.95
N THR A 275 11.12 5.51 2.96
CA THR A 275 12.39 6.27 2.91
C THR A 275 13.63 5.38 2.94
N ILE A 276 13.55 4.21 3.57
CA ILE A 276 14.63 3.22 3.56
C ILE A 276 14.75 2.60 2.17
N GLU A 277 13.63 2.27 1.53
CA GLU A 277 13.64 1.66 0.19
C GLU A 277 14.28 2.59 -0.86
N LEU A 278 14.15 3.91 -0.70
CA LEU A 278 14.78 4.90 -1.60
C LEU A 278 16.31 4.98 -1.47
N LEU A 279 16.91 4.39 -0.45
CA LEU A 279 18.37 4.36 -0.25
C LEU A 279 19.10 3.48 -1.25
N TRP A 280 18.43 2.51 -1.85
CA TRP A 280 19.10 1.47 -2.63
C TRP A 280 19.28 1.87 -4.10
N ALA A 281 20.41 1.45 -4.68
CA ALA A 281 20.66 1.51 -6.12
C ALA A 281 20.35 0.15 -6.78
N PRO A 282 19.70 0.13 -7.95
CA PRO A 282 19.05 1.26 -8.62
C PRO A 282 17.79 1.71 -7.88
N VAL A 283 17.32 2.93 -8.14
CA VAL A 283 16.14 3.49 -7.47
C VAL A 283 14.92 2.59 -7.71
N ASN A 284 14.24 2.22 -6.63
CA ASN A 284 12.94 1.55 -6.74
C ASN A 284 11.88 2.59 -7.16
N PHE A 285 11.56 2.60 -8.45
CA PHE A 285 10.61 3.56 -9.03
C PHE A 285 9.22 3.49 -8.39
N HIS A 286 8.73 2.28 -8.06
CA HIS A 286 7.44 2.13 -7.40
C HIS A 286 7.46 2.74 -5.99
N ALA A 287 8.54 2.55 -5.23
CA ALA A 287 8.71 3.18 -3.92
C ALA A 287 8.79 4.72 -4.03
N LEU A 288 9.44 5.24 -5.08
CA LEU A 288 9.51 6.68 -5.34
C LEU A 288 8.13 7.28 -5.61
N ILE A 289 7.33 6.66 -6.48
CA ILE A 289 5.96 7.11 -6.73
C ILE A 289 5.11 7.00 -5.46
N GLN A 290 5.21 5.90 -4.71
CA GLN A 290 4.50 5.75 -3.44
C GLN A 290 4.89 6.85 -2.44
N PHE A 291 6.18 7.18 -2.31
CA PHE A 291 6.66 8.26 -1.45
C PHE A 291 6.17 9.64 -1.90
N LEU A 292 6.20 9.93 -3.21
CA LEU A 292 5.73 11.19 -3.76
C LEU A 292 4.21 11.35 -3.64
N THR A 293 3.44 10.27 -3.74
CA THR A 293 1.98 10.29 -3.63
C THR A 293 1.47 10.10 -2.20
N HIS A 294 2.36 9.79 -1.24
CA HIS A 294 2.00 9.46 0.13
C HIS A 294 1.25 10.61 0.85
N PRO A 295 0.18 10.34 1.62
CA PRO A 295 -0.57 11.40 2.30
C PRO A 295 0.23 12.11 3.40
N ILE A 296 1.20 11.43 4.02
CA ILE A 296 2.07 11.96 5.06
C ILE A 296 3.51 11.98 4.56
N SER A 297 4.13 13.14 4.40
CA SER A 297 5.49 13.20 3.84
C SER A 297 6.26 14.41 4.36
N PRO A 298 7.59 14.29 4.55
CA PRO A 298 8.46 15.41 4.90
C PRO A 298 8.71 16.37 3.72
N VAL A 299 8.27 16.04 2.49
CA VAL A 299 8.36 16.91 1.31
C VAL A 299 7.02 17.59 1.05
N ALA A 300 7.06 18.87 0.69
CA ALA A 300 5.86 19.69 0.50
C ALA A 300 4.92 19.14 -0.59
N VAL A 301 3.60 19.22 -0.37
CA VAL A 301 2.58 18.58 -1.21
C VAL A 301 2.66 19.01 -2.68
N ARG A 302 2.79 20.32 -2.97
CA ARG A 302 2.88 20.82 -4.35
C ARG A 302 4.15 20.34 -5.04
N ALA A 303 5.30 20.39 -4.35
CA ALA A 303 6.55 19.84 -4.87
C ALA A 303 6.41 18.36 -5.24
N ARG A 304 5.89 17.53 -4.32
CA ARG A 304 5.71 16.10 -4.60
C ARG A 304 4.75 15.82 -5.75
N ARG A 305 3.66 16.56 -5.87
CA ARG A 305 2.71 16.40 -6.98
C ARG A 305 3.34 16.75 -8.32
N LYS A 306 4.11 17.84 -8.41
CA LYS A 306 4.82 18.20 -9.64
C LYS A 306 5.87 17.14 -10.00
N LEU A 307 6.67 16.70 -9.02
CA LEU A 307 7.67 15.65 -9.22
C LEU A 307 7.04 14.30 -9.60
N ALA A 308 5.93 13.90 -8.98
CA ALA A 308 5.22 12.68 -9.36
C ALA A 308 4.65 12.75 -10.79
N GLY A 309 4.24 13.95 -11.22
CA GLY A 309 3.75 14.20 -12.58
C GLY A 309 4.79 13.87 -13.65
N ILE A 310 6.04 14.33 -13.49
CA ILE A 310 7.11 14.03 -14.45
C ILE A 310 7.56 12.58 -14.40
N GLN A 311 7.53 11.95 -13.22
CA GLN A 311 7.93 10.55 -13.05
C GLN A 311 7.02 9.58 -13.81
N SER A 312 5.77 9.96 -14.09
CA SER A 312 4.84 9.16 -14.91
C SER A 312 5.32 8.98 -16.36
N ASP A 313 5.90 10.02 -16.94
CA ASP A 313 6.38 10.05 -18.32
C ASP A 313 7.87 9.73 -18.44
N TYR A 314 8.68 10.27 -17.53
CA TYR A 314 10.14 10.16 -17.50
C TYR A 314 10.58 9.60 -16.14
N PRO A 315 10.45 8.27 -15.95
CA PRO A 315 10.78 7.64 -14.69
C PRO A 315 12.29 7.73 -14.41
N GLY A 316 12.72 8.54 -13.45
CA GLY A 316 14.13 8.71 -13.10
C GLY A 316 14.41 10.05 -12.45
N VAL A 317 15.57 10.19 -11.80
CA VAL A 317 15.89 11.38 -11.00
C VAL A 317 17.10 12.09 -11.58
N GLY A 318 17.04 13.42 -11.66
CA GLY A 318 18.18 14.27 -12.01
C GLY A 318 18.24 14.78 -13.46
N GLY A 319 17.43 14.22 -14.38
CA GLY A 319 17.44 14.62 -15.79
C GLY A 319 16.95 16.06 -16.06
N PRO A 320 17.09 16.57 -17.30
CA PRO A 320 16.74 17.95 -17.67
C PRO A 320 15.30 18.34 -17.31
N ARG A 321 14.34 17.43 -17.53
CA ARG A 321 12.91 17.66 -17.20
C ARG A 321 12.67 17.70 -15.69
N TRP A 322 13.42 16.91 -14.93
CA TRP A 322 13.44 16.98 -13.47
C TRP A 322 13.96 18.33 -13.00
N GLN A 323 15.07 18.82 -13.57
CA GLN A 323 15.62 20.15 -13.28
C GLN A 323 14.68 21.31 -13.67
N ALA A 324 13.95 21.17 -14.78
CA ALA A 324 12.96 22.17 -15.19
C ALA A 324 11.83 22.33 -14.16
N VAL A 325 11.24 21.21 -13.70
CA VAL A 325 10.21 21.24 -12.63
C VAL A 325 10.74 21.83 -11.34
N LEU A 326 11.97 21.47 -11.02
CA LEU A 326 12.70 22.00 -9.89
C LEU A 326 12.82 23.55 -9.98
N ASN A 327 13.17 24.10 -11.13
CA ASN A 327 13.24 25.55 -11.34
C ASN A 327 11.86 26.22 -11.22
N GLU A 328 10.81 25.60 -11.79
CA GLU A 328 9.44 26.09 -11.59
C GLU A 328 9.03 26.07 -10.10
N LEU A 329 9.52 25.11 -9.32
CA LEU A 329 9.26 25.06 -7.88
C LEU A 329 9.97 26.19 -7.15
N ASP A 330 11.14 26.61 -7.59
CA ASP A 330 11.83 27.77 -7.00
C ASP A 330 11.03 29.05 -7.22
N GLU A 331 10.50 29.24 -8.42
CA GLU A 331 9.61 30.36 -8.75
C GLU A 331 8.31 30.30 -7.92
N ASP A 332 7.70 29.12 -7.82
CA ASP A 332 6.45 28.91 -7.08
C ASP A 332 6.57 29.17 -5.57
N TYR A 333 7.71 28.83 -4.97
CA TYR A 333 7.92 28.90 -3.51
C TYR A 333 8.66 30.16 -3.05
N GLY A 334 9.28 30.92 -3.96
CA GLY A 334 9.97 32.18 -3.65
C GLY A 334 10.95 32.03 -2.50
N GLU A 335 10.77 32.79 -1.41
CA GLU A 335 11.65 32.77 -0.23
C GLU A 335 11.76 31.40 0.46
N HIS A 336 10.77 30.51 0.28
CA HIS A 336 10.79 29.16 0.84
C HIS A 336 11.44 28.11 -0.07
N ALA A 337 11.85 28.48 -1.29
CA ALA A 337 12.44 27.59 -2.29
C ALA A 337 13.62 26.80 -1.72
N THR A 338 14.58 27.46 -1.05
CA THR A 338 15.77 26.82 -0.47
C THR A 338 15.42 25.70 0.51
N LYS A 339 14.39 25.90 1.34
CA LYS A 339 13.93 24.88 2.29
C LYS A 339 13.33 23.68 1.55
N VAL A 340 12.49 23.93 0.54
CA VAL A 340 11.88 22.87 -0.27
C VAL A 340 12.95 22.09 -1.05
N ARG A 341 13.91 22.79 -1.67
CA ARG A 341 15.05 22.17 -2.35
C ARG A 341 15.87 21.28 -1.44
N SER A 342 16.25 21.78 -0.26
CA SER A 342 17.01 20.98 0.73
C SER A 342 16.27 19.70 1.15
N SER A 343 14.94 19.75 1.23
CA SER A 343 14.11 18.58 1.53
C SER A 343 14.09 17.59 0.37
N ILE A 344 13.90 18.06 -0.87
CA ILE A 344 13.95 17.21 -2.08
C ILE A 344 15.31 16.53 -2.22
N THR A 345 16.40 17.30 -2.10
CA THR A 345 17.75 16.77 -2.24
C THR A 345 18.03 15.68 -1.20
N TYR A 346 17.64 15.90 0.06
CA TYR A 346 17.88 14.92 1.12
C TYR A 346 17.03 13.65 1.00
N TRP A 347 15.75 13.76 0.64
CA TRP A 347 14.82 12.63 0.62
C TRP A 347 14.77 11.89 -0.72
N ILE A 348 15.21 12.51 -1.83
CA ILE A 348 15.02 11.97 -3.17
C ILE A 348 16.32 11.94 -3.99
N GLU A 349 17.11 13.02 -4.00
CA GLU A 349 18.30 13.14 -4.87
C GLU A 349 19.60 12.67 -4.21
N HIS A 350 19.52 12.13 -3.00
CA HIS A 350 20.68 11.67 -2.25
C HIS A 350 21.41 10.50 -2.93
N ASP A 351 22.67 10.30 -2.55
CA ASP A 351 23.46 9.13 -2.98
C ASP A 351 22.80 7.82 -2.55
N ARG A 352 22.88 6.83 -3.44
CA ARG A 352 22.28 5.50 -3.25
C ARG A 352 23.35 4.45 -3.02
N TYR A 353 22.96 3.38 -2.33
CA TYR A 353 23.85 2.34 -1.84
C TYR A 353 23.62 1.03 -2.59
N ASP A 354 24.70 0.32 -2.87
CA ASP A 354 24.65 -1.04 -3.43
C ASP A 354 24.07 -2.02 -2.38
N PRO A 355 22.96 -2.73 -2.69
CA PRO A 355 22.36 -3.74 -1.82
C PRO A 355 23.33 -4.84 -1.33
N ALA A 356 24.37 -5.17 -2.12
CA ALA A 356 25.33 -6.20 -1.74
C ALA A 356 26.30 -5.71 -0.64
N THR A 357 26.72 -4.45 -0.73
CA THR A 357 27.62 -3.81 0.24
C THR A 357 26.87 -3.37 1.51
N GLY A 358 25.67 -2.82 1.35
CA GLY A 358 24.85 -2.29 2.45
C GLY A 358 24.99 -0.77 2.63
N VAL A 359 24.23 -0.23 3.58
CA VAL A 359 24.18 1.21 3.89
C VAL A 359 24.81 1.50 5.25
N PRO A 360 25.54 2.63 5.42
CA PRO A 360 26.08 3.03 6.71
C PRO A 360 25.00 3.25 7.77
N VAL A 361 25.24 2.73 8.98
CA VAL A 361 24.34 2.90 10.14
C VAL A 361 24.14 4.38 10.47
N ALA A 362 25.17 5.21 10.31
CA ALA A 362 25.08 6.66 10.53
C ALA A 362 24.04 7.34 9.61
N VAL A 363 23.98 6.92 8.34
CA VAL A 363 23.04 7.46 7.35
C VAL A 363 21.60 7.07 7.69
N LEU A 364 21.39 5.82 8.10
CA LEU A 364 20.08 5.35 8.58
C LEU A 364 19.66 6.10 9.85
N LEU A 365 20.58 6.31 10.78
CA LEU A 365 20.31 6.98 12.05
C LEU A 365 19.89 8.43 11.83
N GLU A 366 20.61 9.16 10.98
CA GLU A 366 20.25 10.54 10.64
C GLU A 366 18.85 10.63 10.02
N ARG A 367 18.52 9.73 9.08
CA ARG A 367 17.18 9.67 8.48
C ARG A 367 16.10 9.37 9.51
N ALA A 368 16.33 8.39 10.38
CA ALA A 368 15.40 8.04 11.44
C ALA A 368 15.16 9.23 12.37
N GLN A 369 16.21 9.94 12.78
CA GLN A 369 16.13 11.14 13.63
C GLN A 369 15.37 12.28 12.95
N ARG A 370 15.61 12.53 11.66
CA ARG A 370 14.85 13.55 10.91
C ARG A 370 13.38 13.18 10.77
N LEU A 371 13.03 11.90 10.59
CA LEU A 371 11.64 11.45 10.63
C LEU A 371 11.03 11.58 12.02
N THR A 372 11.77 11.26 13.08
CA THR A 372 11.33 11.49 14.47
C THR A 372 11.01 12.97 14.69
N GLU A 373 11.85 13.90 14.23
CA GLU A 373 11.59 15.33 14.32
C GLU A 373 10.39 15.77 13.47
N PHE A 374 10.26 15.23 12.25
CA PHE A 374 9.09 15.48 11.40
C PHE A 374 7.78 15.06 12.08
N PHE A 375 7.72 13.86 12.65
CA PHE A 375 6.53 13.35 13.33
C PHE A 375 6.27 14.00 14.69
N ARG A 376 7.31 14.52 15.35
CA ARG A 376 7.16 15.34 16.56
C ARG A 376 6.41 16.63 16.26
N ASN A 377 6.65 17.22 15.09
CA ASN A 377 6.06 18.48 14.66
C ASN A 377 4.71 18.29 13.96
N SER A 378 3.76 17.61 14.62
CA SER A 378 2.38 17.50 14.12
C SER A 378 1.77 18.89 13.88
N PRO A 379 1.04 19.10 12.76
CA PRO A 379 0.33 20.36 12.52
C PRO A 379 -0.59 20.72 13.70
N GLY A 380 -0.65 22.00 14.07
CA GLY A 380 -1.46 22.46 15.22
C GLY A 380 -2.96 22.27 15.00
N ASP A 381 -3.41 22.34 13.75
CA ASP A 381 -4.79 22.13 13.28
C ASP A 381 -5.08 20.67 12.88
N ALA A 382 -4.16 19.74 13.18
CA ALA A 382 -4.33 18.33 12.85
C ALA A 382 -5.58 17.73 13.50
N SER A 383 -6.34 16.97 12.70
CA SER A 383 -7.45 16.16 13.20
C SER A 383 -6.96 15.15 14.25
N PRO A 384 -7.82 14.68 15.18
CA PRO A 384 -7.44 13.65 16.15
C PRO A 384 -6.78 12.43 15.49
N ALA A 385 -7.33 11.95 14.37
CA ALA A 385 -6.77 10.84 13.60
C ALA A 385 -5.32 11.11 13.14
N LEU A 386 -5.08 12.31 12.62
CA LEU A 386 -3.76 12.69 12.13
C LEU A 386 -2.77 12.81 13.29
N ARG A 387 -3.17 13.36 14.44
CA ARG A 387 -2.31 13.41 15.64
C ARG A 387 -1.91 12.02 16.13
N HIS A 388 -2.85 11.08 16.19
CA HIS A 388 -2.55 9.69 16.54
C HIS A 388 -1.62 9.01 15.52
N ALA A 389 -1.83 9.28 14.23
CA ALA A 389 -0.93 8.79 13.19
C ALA A 389 0.49 9.36 13.34
N TYR A 390 0.63 10.65 13.67
CA TYR A 390 1.93 11.27 13.92
C TYR A 390 2.61 10.70 15.16
N ALA A 391 1.88 10.50 16.26
CA ALA A 391 2.41 9.84 17.45
C ALA A 391 2.89 8.39 17.15
N SER A 392 2.15 7.67 16.32
CA SER A 392 2.52 6.33 15.86
C SER A 392 3.82 6.32 15.05
N GLY A 393 3.94 7.23 14.07
CA GLY A 393 5.15 7.40 13.26
C GLY A 393 6.35 7.87 14.10
N PHE A 394 6.11 8.73 15.08
CA PHE A 394 7.13 9.18 16.05
C PHE A 394 7.71 8.00 16.82
N SER A 395 6.85 7.18 17.44
CA SER A 395 7.28 6.01 18.22
C SER A 395 8.05 5.01 17.38
N GLN A 396 7.59 4.71 16.15
CA GLN A 396 8.28 3.81 15.22
C GLN A 396 9.68 4.33 14.86
N CYS A 397 9.79 5.60 14.44
CA CYS A 397 11.07 6.20 14.04
C CYS A 397 12.03 6.34 15.22
N GLN A 398 11.50 6.66 16.41
CA GLN A 398 12.30 6.76 17.63
C GLN A 398 12.89 5.40 18.03
N ALA A 399 12.07 4.33 18.06
CA ALA A 399 12.55 2.98 18.36
C ALA A 399 13.62 2.54 17.34
N PHE A 400 13.40 2.82 16.05
CA PHE A 400 14.37 2.52 14.99
C PHE A 400 15.69 3.29 15.19
N ALA A 401 15.63 4.59 15.51
CA ALA A 401 16.81 5.42 15.79
C ALA A 401 17.58 4.94 17.05
N THR A 402 16.87 4.58 18.13
CA THR A 402 17.50 4.01 19.33
C THR A 402 18.26 2.73 19.01
N ASN A 403 17.62 1.84 18.23
CA ASN A 403 18.24 0.58 17.81
C ASN A 403 19.50 0.81 16.97
N LEU A 404 19.46 1.72 16.00
CA LEU A 404 20.63 2.07 15.19
C LEU A 404 21.77 2.66 16.03
N SER A 405 21.44 3.52 17.01
CA SER A 405 22.43 4.07 17.94
C SER A 405 23.12 2.98 18.75
N ARG A 406 22.36 1.95 19.17
CA ARG A 406 22.91 0.78 19.87
C ARG A 406 23.77 -0.09 18.98
N LEU A 407 23.33 -0.36 17.75
CA LEU A 407 24.13 -1.10 16.76
C LEU A 407 25.45 -0.39 16.47
N SER A 408 25.44 0.94 16.35
CA SER A 408 26.65 1.74 16.22
C SER A 408 27.57 1.59 17.44
N ALA A 409 27.02 1.63 18.66
CA ALA A 409 27.78 1.40 19.90
C ALA A 409 28.34 -0.04 20.00
N GLN A 410 27.74 -1.01 19.31
CA GLN A 410 28.21 -2.39 19.18
C GLN A 410 29.28 -2.57 18.07
N GLY A 411 29.63 -1.49 17.36
CA GLY A 411 30.62 -1.54 16.26
C GLY A 411 30.04 -1.99 14.92
N VAL A 412 28.72 -1.99 14.74
CA VAL A 412 28.10 -2.26 13.44
C VAL A 412 28.17 -0.99 12.58
N GLU A 413 28.91 -1.08 11.47
CA GLU A 413 29.09 0.06 10.55
C GLU A 413 28.11 0.06 9.38
N LEU A 414 27.81 -1.11 8.82
CA LEU A 414 26.98 -1.30 7.63
C LEU A 414 25.83 -2.27 7.91
N LEU A 415 24.67 -2.02 7.29
CA LEU A 415 23.53 -2.93 7.30
C LEU A 415 23.06 -3.26 5.88
N ARG A 416 22.76 -4.53 5.63
CA ARG A 416 22.20 -5.00 4.35
C ARG A 416 20.67 -4.85 4.32
N PRO A 417 20.03 -4.81 3.12
CA PRO A 417 18.59 -4.56 3.01
C PRO A 417 17.70 -5.45 3.90
N ARG A 418 18.00 -6.75 4.01
CA ARG A 418 17.26 -7.67 4.87
C ARG A 418 17.28 -7.23 6.34
N GLN A 419 18.45 -6.89 6.87
CA GLN A 419 18.63 -6.46 8.26
C GLN A 419 17.90 -5.15 8.53
N VAL A 420 18.01 -4.17 7.62
CA VAL A 420 17.30 -2.89 7.74
C VAL A 420 15.78 -3.09 7.73
N ASN A 421 15.28 -3.94 6.82
CA ASN A 421 13.85 -4.27 6.74
C ASN A 421 13.34 -5.01 7.97
N GLN A 422 14.11 -5.95 8.52
CA GLN A 422 13.77 -6.63 9.78
C GLN A 422 13.72 -5.65 10.94
N LEU A 423 14.72 -4.78 11.06
CA LEU A 423 14.76 -3.77 12.11
C LEU A 423 13.57 -2.81 12.02
N ALA A 424 13.23 -2.33 10.82
CA ALA A 424 12.06 -1.49 10.60
C ALA A 424 10.75 -2.21 10.93
N ARG A 425 10.61 -3.50 10.55
CA ARG A 425 9.45 -4.33 10.91
C ARG A 425 9.34 -4.52 12.43
N GLN A 426 10.44 -4.81 13.12
CA GLN A 426 10.49 -4.95 14.57
C GLN A 426 10.11 -3.65 15.29
N SER A 427 10.57 -2.49 14.79
CA SER A 427 10.17 -1.17 15.29
C SER A 427 8.70 -0.82 15.00
N THR A 428 8.10 -1.44 13.97
CA THR A 428 6.67 -1.31 13.65
C THR A 428 5.80 -2.22 14.51
N ALA A 429 6.34 -3.37 14.94
CA ALA A 429 5.64 -4.43 15.67
C ALA A 429 4.34 -4.84 14.97
N ARG A 430 3.21 -4.93 15.70
CA ARG A 430 1.88 -5.25 15.15
C ARG A 430 1.24 -4.05 14.42
N GLY A 431 1.90 -2.89 14.40
CA GLY A 431 1.35 -1.65 13.90
C GLY A 431 0.43 -0.97 14.91
N ASN A 432 -0.53 -0.18 14.42
CA ASN A 432 -1.45 0.57 15.27
C ASN A 432 -2.91 0.39 14.86
N ASP A 433 -3.78 0.50 15.85
CA ASP A 433 -5.23 0.52 15.67
C ASP A 433 -5.67 1.77 14.91
N ASN A 434 -6.92 1.77 14.45
CA ASN A 434 -7.53 2.93 13.85
C ASN A 434 -8.00 3.89 14.96
N PRO A 435 -7.39 5.08 15.10
CA PRO A 435 -7.73 6.01 16.17
C PRO A 435 -9.15 6.58 16.06
N LEU A 436 -9.83 6.40 14.93
CA LEU A 436 -11.22 6.83 14.71
C LEU A 436 -12.25 5.74 15.07
N ARG A 437 -11.79 4.54 15.43
CA ARG A 437 -12.65 3.42 15.86
C ARG A 437 -12.61 3.37 17.38
N VAL A 438 -13.44 4.22 17.99
CA VAL A 438 -13.65 4.24 19.44
C VAL A 438 -15.07 3.79 19.74
N ALA A 439 -15.29 3.23 20.92
CA ALA A 439 -16.62 2.87 21.37
C ALA A 439 -17.46 4.15 21.55
N GLU A 440 -18.66 4.15 20.99
CA GLU A 440 -19.58 5.29 21.04
C GLU A 440 -20.63 5.09 22.14
N VAL A 441 -21.26 6.19 22.56
CA VAL A 441 -22.34 6.12 23.55
C VAL A 441 -23.47 5.23 23.02
N GLY A 442 -23.81 4.19 23.77
CA GLY A 442 -24.79 3.17 23.37
C GLY A 442 -24.17 1.88 22.83
N SER A 443 -22.85 1.76 22.80
CA SER A 443 -22.16 0.48 22.56
C SER A 443 -22.57 -0.57 23.60
N VAL A 444 -22.71 -1.81 23.16
CA VAL A 444 -22.87 -2.96 24.03
C VAL A 444 -21.50 -3.43 24.53
N PRO A 445 -21.42 -4.13 25.67
CA PRO A 445 -20.23 -4.85 26.08
C PRO A 445 -19.72 -5.73 24.95
N CYS A 446 -18.42 -5.61 24.67
CA CYS A 446 -17.79 -6.25 23.54
C CYS A 446 -16.43 -6.84 23.92
N ILE A 447 -16.21 -8.08 23.50
CA ILE A 447 -14.97 -8.83 23.73
C ILE A 447 -14.49 -9.48 22.44
N SER A 448 -13.16 -9.62 22.30
CA SER A 448 -12.52 -10.33 21.19
C SER A 448 -11.91 -11.68 21.60
N HIS A 449 -11.87 -11.96 22.90
CA HIS A 449 -11.44 -13.25 23.44
C HIS A 449 -12.55 -13.87 24.29
N PRO A 450 -12.96 -15.14 24.07
CA PRO A 450 -14.03 -15.78 24.83
C PRO A 450 -13.83 -15.75 26.35
N ASP A 451 -12.58 -15.87 26.81
CA ASP A 451 -12.24 -15.86 28.24
C ASP A 451 -12.63 -14.56 28.98
N ALA A 452 -12.84 -13.47 28.22
CA ALA A 452 -13.22 -12.17 28.75
C ALA A 452 -14.73 -12.01 29.01
N ALA A 453 -15.53 -13.06 28.80
CA ALA A 453 -16.93 -13.11 29.21
C ALA A 453 -17.03 -13.32 30.73
N ILE A 454 -17.01 -12.21 31.49
CA ILE A 454 -16.89 -12.18 32.95
C ILE A 454 -18.17 -11.74 33.68
N SER A 455 -19.28 -11.67 32.96
CA SER A 455 -20.58 -11.25 33.47
C SER A 455 -21.68 -11.95 32.69
N GLN A 456 -22.85 -12.09 33.31
CA GLN A 456 -24.01 -12.69 32.65
C GLN A 456 -24.85 -11.63 31.93
N TYR A 457 -25.43 -12.04 30.80
CA TYR A 457 -26.18 -11.21 29.87
C TYR A 457 -27.48 -11.89 29.47
N ASN A 458 -28.52 -11.12 29.14
CA ASN A 458 -29.75 -11.71 28.62
C ASN A 458 -29.48 -12.34 27.25
N THR A 459 -28.77 -11.62 26.40
CA THR A 459 -28.41 -12.08 25.05
C THR A 459 -26.90 -12.11 24.88
N VAL A 460 -26.36 -13.18 24.31
CA VAL A 460 -24.97 -13.23 23.84
C VAL A 460 -25.01 -13.42 22.33
N ILE A 461 -24.37 -12.51 21.61
CA ILE A 461 -24.18 -12.60 20.15
C ILE A 461 -22.72 -12.92 19.91
N TRP A 462 -22.44 -14.04 19.27
CA TRP A 462 -21.09 -14.44 18.90
C TRP A 462 -21.03 -14.68 17.40
N GLY A 463 -20.13 -14.00 16.71
CA GLY A 463 -20.02 -14.22 15.28
C GLY A 463 -19.00 -13.38 14.52
N PRO A 464 -18.49 -13.92 13.40
CA PRO A 464 -18.58 -15.33 13.01
C PRO A 464 -17.79 -16.29 13.94
N LEU A 465 -18.27 -17.51 14.13
CA LEU A 465 -17.60 -18.56 14.93
C LEU A 465 -16.48 -19.23 14.10
N ASP A 466 -15.46 -18.45 13.79
CA ASP A 466 -14.28 -18.92 13.05
C ASP A 466 -13.36 -19.76 13.95
N ALA A 467 -12.56 -20.65 13.36
CA ALA A 467 -11.56 -21.42 14.09
C ALA A 467 -10.55 -20.49 14.84
N PRO A 468 -10.31 -20.71 16.14
CA PRO A 468 -9.36 -19.92 16.92
C PRO A 468 -7.91 -20.34 16.61
N ALA A 469 -6.96 -19.47 16.92
CA ALA A 469 -5.55 -19.85 16.93
C ALA A 469 -5.29 -20.80 18.11
N LEU A 470 -4.77 -22.00 17.83
CA LEU A 470 -4.45 -22.98 18.86
C LEU A 470 -3.03 -22.76 19.43
N PRO A 471 -2.81 -23.08 20.72
CA PRO A 471 -1.48 -23.13 21.31
C PRO A 471 -0.54 -24.01 20.48
N SER A 472 0.62 -23.45 20.11
CA SER A 472 1.65 -24.21 19.40
C SER A 472 2.38 -25.16 20.35
N PRO A 473 2.83 -26.34 19.87
CA PRO A 473 3.65 -27.21 20.68
C PRO A 473 5.00 -26.55 20.99
N TRP A 474 5.57 -26.88 22.14
CA TRP A 474 6.88 -26.37 22.53
C TRP A 474 7.98 -26.83 21.54
N PRO A 475 8.95 -25.96 21.17
CA PRO A 475 10.07 -26.32 20.29
C PRO A 475 11.20 -27.08 21.01
N TRP A 476 10.94 -27.59 22.21
CA TRP A 476 11.89 -28.27 23.09
C TRP A 476 11.53 -29.75 23.20
N SER A 477 12.56 -30.60 23.21
CA SER A 477 12.40 -32.03 23.40
C SER A 477 11.95 -32.37 24.83
N LYS A 478 11.37 -33.56 25.01
CA LYS A 478 10.96 -34.05 26.34
C LYS A 478 12.11 -34.09 27.35
N SER A 479 13.34 -34.40 26.91
CA SER A 479 14.53 -34.39 27.77
C SER A 479 14.94 -32.98 28.19
N GLU A 480 14.85 -32.00 27.28
CA GLU A 480 15.11 -30.59 27.59
C GLU A 480 14.07 -30.05 28.57
N MET A 481 12.79 -30.33 28.36
CA MET A 481 11.71 -29.94 29.29
C MET A 481 11.90 -30.56 30.68
N ALA A 482 12.28 -31.85 30.76
CA ALA A 482 12.60 -32.51 32.03
C ALA A 482 13.80 -31.86 32.74
N THR A 483 14.81 -31.42 31.98
CA THR A 483 15.99 -30.72 32.53
C THR A 483 15.61 -29.33 33.06
N LEU A 484 14.82 -28.57 32.31
CA LEU A 484 14.27 -27.28 32.76
C LEU A 484 13.44 -27.45 34.04
N ALA A 485 12.62 -28.50 34.13
CA ALA A 485 11.84 -28.81 35.33
C ALA A 485 12.72 -29.02 36.58
N LYS A 486 13.88 -29.68 36.46
CA LYS A 486 14.85 -29.84 37.56
C LYS A 486 15.36 -28.50 38.10
N THR A 487 15.35 -27.44 37.30
CA THR A 487 15.78 -26.08 37.69
C THR A 487 14.66 -25.22 38.30
N GLY A 488 13.46 -25.79 38.45
CA GLY A 488 12.28 -25.08 38.95
C GLY A 488 11.46 -24.37 37.87
N CYS A 489 11.83 -24.50 36.59
CA CYS A 489 11.02 -24.00 35.46
C CYS A 489 9.80 -24.92 35.25
N ARG A 490 8.59 -24.41 35.46
CA ARG A 490 7.33 -25.16 35.34
C ARG A 490 6.57 -24.75 34.09
N LEU A 491 6.95 -25.34 32.96
CA LEU A 491 6.22 -25.18 31.71
C LEU A 491 4.93 -26.02 31.75
N PRO A 492 3.78 -25.47 31.29
CA PRO A 492 2.54 -26.23 31.22
C PRO A 492 2.63 -27.28 30.11
N ASP A 493 1.95 -28.41 30.30
CA ASP A 493 1.81 -29.40 29.22
C ASP A 493 0.95 -28.79 28.09
N PRO A 494 1.28 -29.02 26.80
CA PRO A 494 0.46 -28.53 25.70
C PRO A 494 -1.00 -28.99 25.76
N GLY A 495 -1.27 -30.18 26.31
CA GLY A 495 -2.63 -30.67 26.55
C GLY A 495 -3.38 -29.84 27.59
N ASP A 496 -2.69 -29.39 28.65
CA ASP A 496 -3.28 -28.51 29.67
C ASP A 496 -3.63 -27.14 29.08
N LEU A 497 -2.76 -26.58 28.21
CA LEU A 497 -3.04 -25.32 27.50
C LEU A 497 -4.27 -25.45 26.58
N LEU A 498 -4.38 -26.56 25.85
CA LEU A 498 -5.56 -26.83 25.01
C LEU A 498 -6.84 -26.99 25.82
N GLN A 499 -6.76 -27.65 26.98
CA GLN A 499 -7.89 -27.80 27.88
C GLN A 499 -8.34 -26.44 28.45
N GLN A 500 -7.39 -25.56 28.79
CA GLN A 500 -7.68 -24.20 29.27
C GLN A 500 -8.38 -23.36 28.20
N GLU A 501 -7.89 -23.42 26.95
CA GLU A 501 -8.55 -22.77 25.82
C GLU A 501 -9.98 -23.31 25.63
N ALA A 502 -10.14 -24.64 25.66
CA ALA A 502 -11.46 -25.27 25.55
C ALA A 502 -12.43 -24.79 26.63
N GLU A 503 -11.98 -24.65 27.89
CA GLU A 503 -12.79 -24.10 28.98
C GLU A 503 -13.13 -22.62 28.77
N ALA A 504 -12.17 -21.81 28.31
CA ALA A 504 -12.37 -20.40 27.99
C ALA A 504 -13.43 -20.20 26.89
N TRP A 505 -13.43 -21.07 25.87
CA TRP A 505 -14.40 -21.02 24.76
C TRP A 505 -15.85 -21.23 25.21
N LEU A 506 -16.07 -21.88 26.35
CA LEU A 506 -17.42 -22.09 26.90
C LEU A 506 -17.96 -20.84 27.60
N LYS A 507 -17.12 -19.93 28.07
CA LYS A 507 -17.54 -18.79 28.90
C LYS A 507 -18.62 -17.92 28.23
N PRO A 508 -18.56 -17.57 26.93
CA PRO A 508 -19.66 -16.84 26.30
C PRO A 508 -20.99 -17.59 26.26
N VAL A 509 -20.96 -18.91 26.05
CA VAL A 509 -22.17 -19.75 26.06
C VAL A 509 -22.79 -19.77 27.45
N LEU A 510 -21.96 -19.86 28.49
CA LEU A 510 -22.38 -19.84 29.90
C LEU A 510 -22.82 -18.45 30.38
N ALA A 511 -22.38 -17.39 29.71
CA ALA A 511 -22.77 -16.01 30.03
C ALA A 511 -24.21 -15.68 29.60
N ALA A 512 -24.79 -16.40 28.64
CA ALA A 512 -26.14 -16.16 28.15
C ALA A 512 -27.23 -16.64 29.13
N ARG A 513 -28.21 -15.79 29.45
CA ARG A 513 -29.33 -16.12 30.35
C ARG A 513 -30.61 -16.48 29.61
N GLN A 514 -30.91 -15.79 28.51
CA GLN A 514 -32.17 -15.96 27.78
C GLN A 514 -31.94 -16.42 26.35
N GLN A 515 -30.95 -15.83 25.66
CA GLN A 515 -30.72 -16.09 24.25
C GLN A 515 -29.23 -16.15 23.89
N LEU A 516 -28.87 -17.14 23.09
CA LEU A 516 -27.56 -17.27 22.45
C LEU A 516 -27.74 -17.19 20.93
N ILE A 517 -27.09 -16.22 20.29
CA ILE A 517 -27.12 -16.03 18.84
C ILE A 517 -25.73 -16.31 18.29
N LEU A 518 -25.62 -17.31 17.43
CA LEU A 518 -24.38 -17.75 16.81
C LEU A 518 -24.43 -17.49 15.30
N LEU A 519 -23.46 -16.75 14.77
CA LEU A 519 -23.21 -16.72 13.33
C LEU A 519 -22.07 -17.69 13.02
N LEU A 520 -22.32 -18.69 12.18
CA LEU A 520 -21.29 -19.57 11.65
C LEU A 520 -20.58 -18.89 10.47
N PRO A 521 -19.29 -19.19 10.25
CA PRO A 521 -18.57 -18.69 9.10
C PRO A 521 -19.10 -19.32 7.80
N PRO A 522 -18.71 -18.79 6.63
CA PRO A 522 -19.07 -19.37 5.34
C PRO A 522 -18.70 -20.86 5.24
N PRO A 523 -19.40 -21.66 4.40
CA PRO A 523 -19.21 -23.11 4.33
C PRO A 523 -17.79 -23.60 4.02
N ASP A 524 -16.97 -22.78 3.38
CA ASP A 524 -15.57 -23.05 3.02
C ASP A 524 -14.55 -22.67 4.11
N HIS A 525 -14.99 -22.09 5.22
CA HIS A 525 -14.16 -21.67 6.33
C HIS A 525 -14.18 -22.68 7.47
N GLU A 526 -13.06 -22.80 8.19
CA GLU A 526 -12.98 -23.63 9.39
C GLU A 526 -13.83 -23.04 10.53
N ILE A 527 -14.60 -23.91 11.19
CA ILE A 527 -15.56 -23.53 12.23
C ILE A 527 -14.92 -23.72 13.61
N HIS A 528 -15.25 -22.81 14.53
CA HIS A 528 -14.83 -22.86 15.92
C HIS A 528 -15.20 -24.21 16.61
N PRO A 529 -14.28 -24.86 17.37
CA PRO A 529 -14.55 -26.13 18.03
C PRO A 529 -15.76 -26.14 18.98
N VAL A 530 -16.07 -24.99 19.59
CA VAL A 530 -17.30 -24.82 20.41
C VAL A 530 -18.58 -25.18 19.63
N TRP A 531 -18.64 -24.90 18.33
CA TRP A 531 -19.79 -25.24 17.51
C TRP A 531 -19.89 -26.76 17.36
N GLN A 532 -18.78 -27.44 17.11
CA GLN A 532 -18.75 -28.91 17.03
C GLN A 532 -19.21 -29.54 18.34
N ALA A 533 -18.80 -28.97 19.48
CA ALA A 533 -19.27 -29.39 20.79
C ALA A 533 -20.79 -29.22 20.93
N ILE A 534 -21.34 -28.07 20.55
CA ILE A 534 -22.80 -27.79 20.59
C ILE A 534 -23.56 -28.73 19.64
N GLU A 535 -23.12 -28.83 18.38
CA GLU A 535 -23.75 -29.65 17.34
C GLU A 535 -23.81 -31.13 17.75
N SER A 536 -22.75 -31.64 18.39
CA SER A 536 -22.69 -33.03 18.87
C SER A 536 -23.72 -33.37 19.95
N LEU A 537 -24.29 -32.37 20.64
CA LEU A 537 -25.33 -32.58 21.66
C LEU A 537 -26.69 -32.91 21.06
N PHE A 538 -26.90 -32.62 19.78
CA PHE A 538 -28.20 -32.75 19.11
C PHE A 538 -28.16 -33.74 17.95
N LYS A 539 -29.33 -34.27 17.58
CA LYS A 539 -29.45 -35.09 16.36
C LYS A 539 -29.29 -34.26 15.08
N SER A 540 -29.79 -33.04 15.12
CA SER A 540 -29.71 -32.04 14.06
C SER A 540 -30.00 -30.68 14.69
N VAL A 541 -29.23 -29.66 14.31
CA VAL A 541 -29.44 -28.28 14.72
C VAL A 541 -29.89 -27.49 13.50
N PRO A 542 -31.04 -26.77 13.54
CA PRO A 542 -31.43 -25.91 12.44
C PRO A 542 -30.43 -24.75 12.31
N VAL A 543 -29.84 -24.61 11.12
CA VAL A 543 -28.96 -23.49 10.75
C VAL A 543 -29.67 -22.67 9.69
N THR A 544 -29.99 -21.43 10.01
CA THR A 544 -30.70 -20.54 9.09
C THR A 544 -29.72 -19.85 8.14
N SER A 545 -30.03 -19.86 6.85
CA SER A 545 -29.31 -19.04 5.86
C SER A 545 -29.62 -17.56 6.06
N VAL A 546 -28.58 -16.73 6.20
CA VAL A 546 -28.76 -15.27 6.31
C VAL A 546 -29.35 -14.70 5.02
N GLU A 547 -28.98 -15.25 3.86
CA GLU A 547 -29.48 -14.87 2.55
C GLU A 547 -30.99 -15.13 2.42
N ASP A 548 -31.49 -16.23 2.99
CA ASP A 548 -32.92 -16.53 3.04
C ASP A 548 -33.67 -15.53 3.93
N LEU A 549 -33.06 -15.09 5.04
CA LEU A 549 -33.62 -14.07 5.92
C LEU A 549 -33.67 -12.68 5.27
N LEU A 550 -32.75 -12.38 4.34
CA LEU A 550 -32.70 -11.12 3.61
C LEU A 550 -33.62 -11.10 2.39
N SER A 551 -33.90 -12.26 1.80
CA SER A 551 -34.76 -12.43 0.62
C SER A 551 -36.22 -12.75 0.94
N GLY A 552 -36.55 -13.07 2.20
CA GLY A 552 -37.91 -13.34 2.66
C GLY A 552 -38.86 -12.15 2.51
N THR A 553 -40.13 -12.43 2.24
CA THR A 553 -41.21 -11.44 2.02
C THR A 553 -41.55 -10.56 3.23
N ASP A 554 -41.02 -10.87 4.42
CA ASP A 554 -41.14 -10.05 5.64
C ASP A 554 -39.97 -9.05 5.80
N ALA A 555 -39.06 -8.95 4.83
CA ALA A 555 -37.92 -8.05 4.87
C ALA A 555 -38.35 -6.60 4.56
N THR A 556 -38.05 -5.73 5.51
CA THR A 556 -38.15 -4.26 5.50
C THR A 556 -37.22 -3.58 4.48
N LEU A 557 -37.20 -4.04 3.23
CA LEU A 557 -36.36 -3.49 2.17
C LEU A 557 -37.24 -2.78 1.14
N ASP A 558 -37.01 -1.47 0.98
CA ASP A 558 -37.65 -0.69 -0.06
C ASP A 558 -37.06 -1.06 -1.43
N VAL A 559 -37.92 -1.42 -2.39
CA VAL A 559 -37.52 -1.64 -3.79
C VAL A 559 -37.00 -0.31 -4.36
N VAL A 560 -35.70 -0.23 -4.63
CA VAL A 560 -35.11 0.94 -5.28
C VAL A 560 -35.34 0.83 -6.80
N PRO A 561 -35.97 1.83 -7.45
CA PRO A 561 -36.18 1.82 -8.89
C PRO A 561 -34.84 1.89 -9.62
N THR A 562 -34.59 0.91 -10.51
CA THR A 562 -33.41 0.88 -11.37
C THR A 562 -33.42 2.08 -12.32
N LYS A 563 -32.38 2.92 -12.27
CA LYS A 563 -32.17 3.99 -13.26
C LYS A 563 -31.22 3.47 -14.35
N PRO A 564 -31.60 3.51 -15.64
CA PRO A 564 -30.73 3.07 -16.71
C PRO A 564 -29.51 3.98 -16.82
N LEU A 565 -28.37 3.41 -17.22
CA LEU A 565 -27.15 4.17 -17.49
C LEU A 565 -27.31 5.04 -18.75
N PRO A 566 -26.65 6.21 -18.83
CA PRO A 566 -26.70 7.04 -20.04
C PRO A 566 -26.13 6.31 -21.25
N ALA A 567 -26.93 6.15 -22.31
CA ALA A 567 -26.50 5.53 -23.56
C ALA A 567 -25.53 6.42 -24.35
N ILE A 568 -24.69 5.81 -25.18
CA ILE A 568 -23.82 6.50 -26.12
C ILE A 568 -24.66 7.29 -27.13
N LYS A 569 -24.31 8.56 -27.36
CA LYS A 569 -24.94 9.43 -28.36
C LYS A 569 -23.90 9.97 -29.33
N ARG A 570 -24.17 9.85 -30.64
CA ARG A 570 -23.29 10.37 -31.71
C ARG A 570 -23.05 11.86 -31.58
N TRP A 571 -24.06 12.61 -31.17
CA TRP A 571 -23.99 14.07 -31.06
C TRP A 571 -24.23 14.52 -29.64
N TRP A 572 -23.30 15.33 -29.13
CA TRP A 572 -23.45 16.07 -27.90
C TRP A 572 -23.89 17.49 -28.21
N GLN A 573 -25.05 17.86 -27.70
CA GLN A 573 -25.58 19.21 -27.79
C GLN A 573 -25.32 19.93 -26.47
N LEU A 574 -24.53 21.01 -26.51
CA LEU A 574 -24.37 21.87 -25.35
C LEU A 574 -25.65 22.70 -25.11
N PRO A 575 -26.02 22.95 -23.85
CA PRO A 575 -27.11 23.87 -23.52
C PRO A 575 -26.86 25.26 -24.11
N GLU A 576 -27.95 25.92 -24.52
CA GLU A 576 -27.90 27.28 -25.06
C GLU A 576 -27.24 28.25 -24.06
N GLY A 577 -26.35 29.11 -24.55
CA GLY A 577 -25.60 30.07 -23.71
C GLY A 577 -24.35 29.52 -23.02
N THR A 578 -24.00 28.23 -23.22
CA THR A 578 -22.72 27.67 -22.73
C THR A 578 -21.55 28.35 -23.43
N LYS A 579 -20.69 29.05 -22.66
CA LYS A 579 -19.51 29.74 -23.20
C LYS A 579 -18.28 28.84 -23.12
N LEU A 580 -17.68 28.54 -24.27
CA LEU A 580 -16.36 27.90 -24.33
C LEU A 580 -15.26 28.96 -24.26
N ALA A 581 -14.20 28.67 -23.52
CA ALA A 581 -13.06 29.56 -23.46
C ALA A 581 -12.40 29.66 -24.86
N PRO A 582 -12.06 30.87 -25.34
CA PRO A 582 -11.38 31.03 -26.62
C PRO A 582 -9.98 30.39 -26.53
N THR A 583 -9.60 29.66 -27.58
CA THR A 583 -8.24 29.12 -27.71
C THR A 583 -7.36 30.21 -28.32
N VAL A 584 -6.29 30.61 -27.61
CA VAL A 584 -5.37 31.66 -28.06
C VAL A 584 -4.21 31.08 -28.87
N GLU A 585 -3.82 29.85 -28.56
CA GLU A 585 -2.69 29.15 -29.16
C GLU A 585 -3.08 27.69 -29.42
N HIS A 586 -2.85 27.25 -30.65
CA HIS A 586 -3.18 25.91 -31.12
C HIS A 586 -1.92 25.05 -31.26
N SER A 587 -2.09 23.74 -31.10
CA SER A 587 -1.06 22.74 -31.38
C SER A 587 -1.61 21.60 -32.24
N TYR A 588 -0.72 20.83 -32.88
CA TYR A 588 -1.12 19.65 -33.68
C TYR A 588 -2.05 18.70 -32.90
N SER A 589 -1.65 18.29 -31.70
CA SER A 589 -2.40 17.31 -30.89
C SER A 589 -3.78 17.84 -30.46
N GLN A 590 -3.94 19.15 -30.35
CA GLN A 590 -5.24 19.78 -30.14
C GLN A 590 -6.09 19.74 -31.40
N LEU A 591 -5.53 20.15 -32.54
CA LEU A 591 -6.22 20.23 -33.82
C LEU A 591 -6.63 18.84 -34.34
N GLU A 592 -5.77 17.84 -34.19
CA GLU A 592 -6.07 16.44 -34.51
C GLU A 592 -7.34 15.97 -33.77
N LYS A 593 -7.42 16.24 -32.46
CA LYS A 593 -8.62 15.95 -31.65
C LYS A 593 -9.82 16.79 -32.12
N GLN A 594 -9.66 18.08 -32.44
CA GLN A 594 -10.78 18.90 -32.95
C GLN A 594 -11.39 18.35 -34.23
N ILE A 595 -10.54 17.86 -35.14
CA ILE A 595 -10.97 17.37 -36.45
C ILE A 595 -11.58 15.99 -36.35
N PHE A 596 -10.84 15.06 -35.75
CA PHE A 596 -11.20 13.65 -35.79
C PHE A 596 -12.09 13.22 -34.62
N ASN A 597 -12.00 13.88 -33.46
CA ASN A 597 -12.72 13.48 -32.24
C ASN A 597 -13.22 14.69 -31.42
N PRO A 598 -14.20 15.45 -31.93
CA PRO A 598 -14.63 16.71 -31.32
C PRO A 598 -15.04 16.64 -29.85
N TYR A 599 -15.76 15.60 -29.42
CA TYR A 599 -16.12 15.44 -28.01
C TYR A 599 -14.90 15.27 -27.11
N HIS A 600 -13.88 14.55 -27.59
CA HIS A 600 -12.63 14.35 -26.85
C HIS A 600 -11.86 15.66 -26.73
N TRP A 601 -11.88 16.49 -27.79
CA TRP A 601 -11.38 17.85 -27.70
C TRP A 601 -12.14 18.70 -26.68
N LEU A 602 -13.48 18.66 -26.70
CA LEU A 602 -14.33 19.40 -25.78
C LEU A 602 -13.98 19.05 -24.33
N LEU A 603 -13.87 17.76 -24.01
CA LEU A 603 -13.50 17.31 -22.67
C LEU A 603 -12.06 17.68 -22.31
N SER A 604 -11.11 17.47 -23.22
CA SER A 604 -9.68 17.70 -22.95
C SER A 604 -9.31 19.18 -22.84
N TYR A 605 -9.85 20.05 -23.69
CA TYR A 605 -9.36 21.42 -23.82
C TYR A 605 -10.35 22.45 -23.28
N ALA A 606 -11.65 22.30 -23.56
CA ALA A 606 -12.65 23.22 -23.05
C ALA A 606 -13.02 22.92 -21.59
N ALA A 607 -13.31 21.66 -21.26
CA ALA A 607 -13.59 21.23 -19.88
C ALA A 607 -12.32 20.97 -19.06
N ARG A 608 -11.14 20.92 -19.72
CA ARG A 608 -9.82 20.70 -19.11
C ARG A 608 -9.73 19.41 -18.28
N LEU A 609 -10.46 18.38 -18.71
CA LEU A 609 -10.32 17.06 -18.14
C LEU A 609 -8.97 16.46 -18.58
N ARG A 610 -8.32 15.80 -17.63
CA ARG A 610 -7.03 15.14 -17.81
C ARG A 610 -7.11 13.79 -17.13
N SER A 611 -6.53 12.77 -17.76
CA SER A 611 -6.29 11.50 -17.10
C SER A 611 -5.41 11.70 -15.87
N GLY A 612 -5.68 10.95 -14.80
CA GLY A 612 -4.84 10.97 -13.60
C GLY A 612 -3.46 10.41 -13.92
N SER A 613 -2.44 11.27 -14.03
CA SER A 613 -1.06 10.87 -14.33
C SER A 613 -0.32 10.21 -13.17
N LEU A 614 -0.83 10.35 -11.94
CA LEU A 614 -0.12 9.95 -10.73
C LEU A 614 0.08 8.43 -10.58
N LEU A 615 -0.60 7.61 -11.40
CA LEU A 615 -0.59 6.14 -11.27
C LEU A 615 -0.51 5.38 -12.61
N SER A 616 -0.52 6.06 -13.76
CA SER A 616 -0.26 5.41 -15.05
C SER A 616 1.23 5.54 -15.36
N ILE A 617 1.97 4.44 -15.24
CA ILE A 617 3.33 4.37 -15.79
C ILE A 617 3.19 4.44 -17.31
N ALA A 618 3.99 5.26 -17.99
CA ALA A 618 4.03 5.21 -19.45
C ALA A 618 4.22 3.75 -19.91
N ASP A 619 3.29 3.24 -20.71
CA ASP A 619 3.40 1.90 -21.27
C ASP A 619 4.76 1.73 -21.95
N ASP A 620 5.34 0.53 -21.89
CA ASP A 620 6.71 0.25 -22.33
C ASP A 620 7.00 0.77 -23.75
N PHE A 621 6.00 0.75 -24.63
CA PHE A 621 6.10 1.33 -25.98
C PHE A 621 6.27 2.86 -25.98
N ARG A 622 5.50 3.58 -25.17
CA ARG A 622 5.58 5.05 -25.06
C ARG A 622 6.92 5.45 -24.45
N LEU A 623 7.34 4.78 -23.39
CA LEU A 623 8.62 5.06 -22.73
C LEU A 623 9.80 4.87 -23.69
N LYS A 624 9.81 3.79 -24.49
CA LYS A 624 10.82 3.58 -25.55
C LYS A 624 10.91 4.76 -26.52
N GLY A 625 9.76 5.30 -26.94
CA GLY A 625 9.70 6.49 -27.78
C GLY A 625 10.32 7.72 -27.10
N LEU A 626 9.92 8.01 -25.86
CA LEU A 626 10.40 9.16 -25.09
C LEU A 626 11.91 9.11 -24.84
N LEU A 627 12.44 7.94 -24.48
CA LEU A 627 13.88 7.74 -24.28
C LEU A 627 14.65 7.87 -25.60
N ALA A 628 14.11 7.37 -26.71
CA ALA A 628 14.75 7.51 -28.01
C ALA A 628 14.88 8.98 -28.43
N HIS A 629 13.80 9.75 -28.28
CA HIS A 629 13.79 11.19 -28.54
C HIS A 629 14.82 11.91 -27.68
N SER A 630 14.82 11.66 -26.38
CA SER A 630 15.74 12.30 -25.43
C SER A 630 17.21 11.96 -25.72
N LEU A 631 17.50 10.74 -26.18
CA LEU A 631 18.86 10.36 -26.60
C LEU A 631 19.32 11.08 -27.87
N VAL A 632 18.41 11.25 -28.84
CA VAL A 632 18.69 11.96 -30.09
C VAL A 632 18.86 13.47 -29.83
N GLU A 633 18.02 14.05 -28.98
CA GLU A 633 18.14 15.44 -28.50
C GLU A 633 19.52 15.68 -27.87
N ARG A 634 19.90 14.86 -26.88
CA ARG A 634 21.22 14.93 -26.21
C ARG A 634 22.39 14.81 -27.20
N PHE A 635 22.26 14.00 -28.25
CA PHE A 635 23.31 13.83 -29.26
C PHE A 635 23.55 15.11 -30.04
N TYR A 636 22.49 15.68 -30.61
CA TYR A 636 22.63 16.87 -31.47
C TYR A 636 22.87 18.15 -30.67
N GLU A 637 22.43 18.23 -29.41
CA GLU A 637 22.88 19.30 -28.51
C GLU A 637 24.38 19.21 -28.23
N ALA A 638 24.91 18.00 -27.99
CA ALA A 638 26.33 17.81 -27.70
C ALA A 638 27.25 18.10 -28.91
N THR A 639 26.75 17.97 -30.14
CA THR A 639 27.51 18.28 -31.37
C THR A 639 27.22 19.65 -31.96
N ASP A 640 26.38 20.48 -31.30
CA ASP A 640 25.86 21.74 -31.86
C ASP A 640 25.26 21.55 -33.26
N GLY A 641 24.52 20.44 -33.44
CA GLY A 641 23.90 20.05 -34.70
C GLY A 641 24.85 19.54 -35.79
N GLY A 642 26.14 19.37 -35.48
CA GLY A 642 27.19 18.93 -36.40
C GLY A 642 27.39 17.41 -36.50
N GLU A 643 28.28 17.00 -37.42
CA GLU A 643 28.66 15.60 -37.60
C GLU A 643 29.70 15.11 -36.58
N MET A 644 29.56 13.87 -36.13
CA MET A 644 30.55 13.14 -35.35
C MET A 644 31.11 11.97 -36.18
N PRO A 645 32.38 11.57 -36.08
CA PRO A 645 32.90 10.32 -36.63
C PRO A 645 32.30 9.08 -35.95
N ASP A 646 32.22 7.95 -36.65
CA ASP A 646 31.59 6.73 -36.10
C ASP A 646 32.36 6.13 -34.91
N ALA A 647 33.69 6.24 -34.91
CA ALA A 647 34.53 5.78 -33.80
C ALA A 647 34.27 6.57 -32.50
N ASP A 648 34.01 7.88 -32.63
CA ASP A 648 33.74 8.77 -31.50
C ASP A 648 32.29 8.59 -31.01
N PHE A 649 31.36 8.25 -31.91
CA PHE A 649 29.95 8.03 -31.59
C PHE A 649 29.75 6.93 -30.55
N THR A 650 30.38 5.75 -30.71
CA THR A 650 30.22 4.67 -29.72
C THR A 650 30.81 5.04 -28.36
N THR A 651 31.89 5.83 -28.35
CA THR A 651 32.51 6.36 -27.12
C THR A 651 31.59 7.34 -26.39
N TRP A 652 30.84 8.16 -27.14
CA TRP A 652 29.81 9.05 -26.59
C TRP A 652 28.54 8.28 -26.16
N PHE A 653 28.08 7.32 -26.97
CA PHE A 653 26.77 6.67 -26.82
C PHE A 653 26.66 5.90 -25.51
N ASN A 654 27.65 5.10 -25.15
CA ASN A 654 27.58 4.23 -23.98
C ASN A 654 27.32 5.00 -22.67
N PRO A 655 28.15 6.01 -22.29
CA PRO A 655 27.88 6.79 -21.08
C PRO A 655 26.62 7.65 -21.20
N ALA A 656 26.30 8.19 -22.39
CA ALA A 656 25.08 8.98 -22.58
C ALA A 656 23.80 8.15 -22.41
N PHE A 657 23.79 6.91 -22.90
CA PHE A 657 22.70 5.97 -22.71
C PHE A 657 22.57 5.56 -21.24
N ASP A 658 23.67 5.21 -20.58
CA ASP A 658 23.66 4.83 -19.16
C ASP A 658 23.09 5.95 -18.28
N GLN A 659 23.52 7.19 -18.54
CA GLN A 659 23.02 8.38 -17.86
C GLN A 659 21.53 8.62 -18.13
N LEU A 660 21.10 8.55 -19.39
CA LEU A 660 19.68 8.70 -19.76
C LEU A 660 18.79 7.70 -19.03
N ILE A 661 19.22 6.44 -18.92
CA ILE A 661 18.43 5.40 -18.25
C ILE A 661 18.31 5.67 -16.75
N VAL A 662 19.34 6.21 -16.09
CA VAL A 662 19.24 6.62 -14.67
C VAL A 662 18.29 7.81 -14.48
N GLU A 663 18.36 8.78 -15.39
CA GLU A 663 17.66 10.06 -15.27
C GLU A 663 16.20 10.02 -15.72
N GLU A 664 15.86 9.18 -16.70
CA GLU A 664 14.54 9.18 -17.37
C GLU A 664 13.99 7.77 -17.66
N GLY A 665 14.79 6.71 -17.46
CA GLY A 665 14.43 5.33 -17.79
C GLY A 665 14.59 4.32 -16.64
N ALA A 666 14.55 4.76 -15.39
CA ALA A 666 14.93 4.00 -14.20
C ALA A 666 14.13 2.70 -14.01
N VAL A 667 12.93 2.60 -14.59
CA VAL A 667 12.13 1.37 -14.66
C VAL A 667 12.91 0.22 -15.31
N TYR A 668 13.77 0.49 -16.31
CA TYR A 668 14.60 -0.53 -16.95
C TYR A 668 15.73 -1.06 -16.06
N LEU A 669 16.09 -0.33 -15.00
CA LEU A 669 17.08 -0.78 -14.02
C LEU A 669 16.48 -1.73 -12.97
N MET A 670 15.15 -1.85 -12.92
CA MET A 670 14.48 -2.69 -11.92
C MET A 670 14.75 -4.19 -12.15
N PRO A 671 14.71 -5.00 -11.06
CA PRO A 671 14.87 -6.45 -11.16
C PRO A 671 13.94 -7.07 -12.20
N GLY A 672 14.49 -7.93 -13.06
CA GLY A 672 13.75 -8.62 -14.13
C GLY A 672 13.75 -7.92 -15.50
N ARG A 673 14.19 -6.66 -15.62
CA ARG A 673 14.16 -5.89 -16.88
C ARG A 673 15.48 -5.82 -17.67
N ARG A 674 16.50 -6.57 -17.24
CA ARG A 674 17.84 -6.51 -17.84
C ARG A 674 17.83 -6.81 -19.35
N THR A 675 17.04 -7.79 -19.78
CA THR A 675 16.90 -8.13 -21.21
C THR A 675 16.27 -6.99 -22.01
N ASP A 676 15.26 -6.32 -21.46
CA ASP A 676 14.58 -5.20 -22.12
C ASP A 676 15.52 -4.01 -22.27
N LEU A 677 16.33 -3.72 -21.23
CA LEU A 677 17.34 -2.68 -21.25
C LEU A 677 18.40 -2.92 -22.34
N GLU A 678 18.93 -4.14 -22.42
CA GLU A 678 19.92 -4.49 -23.45
C GLU A 678 19.32 -4.45 -24.86
N ASN A 679 18.08 -4.92 -25.04
CA ASN A 679 17.38 -4.81 -26.31
C ASN A 679 17.17 -3.34 -26.73
N LEU A 680 16.80 -2.48 -25.78
CA LEU A 680 16.65 -1.04 -26.01
C LEU A 680 18.00 -0.42 -26.42
N ARG A 681 19.08 -0.75 -25.70
CA ARG A 681 20.45 -0.28 -26.00
C ARG A 681 20.84 -0.65 -27.43
N LEU A 682 20.74 -1.92 -27.79
CA LEU A 682 21.11 -2.42 -29.12
C LEU A 682 20.27 -1.79 -30.23
N THR A 683 18.97 -1.64 -29.99
CA THR A 683 18.03 -1.05 -30.96
C THR A 683 18.37 0.42 -31.20
N LEU A 684 18.55 1.22 -30.15
CA LEU A 684 18.87 2.65 -30.28
C LEU A 684 20.27 2.87 -30.87
N HIS A 685 21.26 2.09 -30.46
CA HIS A 685 22.60 2.17 -31.03
C HIS A 685 22.57 1.95 -32.55
N ARG A 686 21.87 0.90 -33.00
CA ARG A 686 21.69 0.61 -34.43
C ARG A 686 20.92 1.73 -35.14
N ALA A 687 19.83 2.20 -34.56
CA ALA A 687 18.97 3.23 -35.14
C ALA A 687 19.73 4.55 -35.33
N MET A 688 20.52 4.98 -34.35
CA MET A 688 21.29 6.21 -34.41
C MET A 688 22.46 6.14 -35.39
N ILE A 689 23.15 4.99 -35.49
CA ILE A 689 24.16 4.77 -36.54
C ILE A 689 23.54 4.96 -37.93
N GLU A 690 22.40 4.33 -38.16
CA GLU A 690 21.73 4.37 -39.44
C GLU A 690 21.16 5.75 -39.76
N LEU A 691 20.57 6.43 -38.77
CA LEU A 691 20.13 7.83 -38.92
C LEU A 691 21.30 8.72 -39.34
N ARG A 692 22.43 8.67 -38.62
CA ARG A 692 23.63 9.45 -38.93
C ARG A 692 24.17 9.15 -40.34
N ARG A 693 24.18 7.87 -40.74
CA ARG A 693 24.57 7.45 -42.10
C ARG A 693 23.67 8.07 -43.17
N LEU A 694 22.36 8.04 -42.96
CA LEU A 694 21.37 8.60 -43.89
C LEU A 694 21.47 10.13 -44.00
N LEU A 695 21.64 10.84 -42.88
CA LEU A 695 21.79 12.30 -42.89
C LEU A 695 23.08 12.75 -43.60
N ARG A 696 24.19 12.04 -43.38
CA ARG A 696 25.47 12.28 -44.07
C ARG A 696 25.33 12.06 -45.59
N ASN A 697 24.71 10.96 -45.99
CA ASN A 697 24.46 10.66 -47.40
C ASN A 697 23.52 11.67 -48.07
N ALA A 698 22.61 12.27 -47.30
CA ALA A 698 21.71 13.33 -47.76
C ALA A 698 22.37 14.71 -47.86
N GLY A 699 23.63 14.85 -47.42
CA GLY A 699 24.38 16.11 -47.45
C GLY A 699 23.84 17.16 -46.48
N VAL A 700 23.32 16.73 -45.32
CA VAL A 700 22.83 17.62 -44.27
C VAL A 700 24.00 18.36 -43.62
N SER A 701 23.90 19.69 -43.53
CA SER A 701 24.93 20.53 -42.91
C SER A 701 24.64 20.91 -41.46
N LEU A 702 23.35 20.92 -41.07
CA LEU A 702 22.92 21.24 -39.72
C LEU A 702 21.68 20.45 -39.36
N VAL A 703 21.67 19.88 -38.16
CA VAL A 703 20.52 19.21 -37.55
C VAL A 703 20.09 19.99 -36.31
N GLU A 704 18.87 20.51 -36.33
CA GLU A 704 18.24 21.12 -35.17
C GLU A 704 17.25 20.12 -34.58
N ALA A 705 17.64 19.47 -33.47
CA ALA A 705 16.74 18.61 -32.73
C ALA A 705 15.72 19.46 -31.96
N GLU A 706 14.48 18.98 -31.89
CA GLU A 706 13.45 19.51 -30.99
C GLU A 706 13.17 21.02 -31.21
N ARG A 707 13.25 21.46 -32.48
CA ARG A 707 13.09 22.86 -32.88
C ARG A 707 11.65 23.36 -32.65
N GLN A 708 11.52 24.48 -31.93
CA GLN A 708 10.24 25.18 -31.82
C GLN A 708 9.85 25.85 -33.14
N LEU A 709 8.61 25.62 -33.55
CA LEU A 709 8.00 26.18 -34.74
C LEU A 709 6.78 27.00 -34.33
N ALA A 710 6.65 28.20 -34.90
CA ALA A 710 5.54 29.11 -34.64
C ALA A 710 5.08 29.76 -35.94
N GLY A 711 3.78 30.00 -36.04
CA GLY A 711 3.14 30.58 -37.21
C GLY A 711 1.66 30.83 -36.96
N HIS A 712 0.90 31.04 -38.03
CA HIS A 712 -0.52 31.34 -37.96
C HIS A 712 -1.34 30.54 -38.97
N PHE A 713 -2.63 30.38 -38.66
CA PHE A 713 -3.66 29.86 -39.56
C PHE A 713 -4.98 30.60 -39.30
N PRO A 714 -6.04 30.40 -40.10
CA PRO A 714 -7.32 31.11 -39.91
C PRO A 714 -7.93 31.01 -38.50
N GLY A 715 -7.60 29.97 -37.72
CA GLY A 715 -8.06 29.82 -36.34
C GLY A 715 -7.25 30.52 -35.27
N GLY A 716 -6.07 31.09 -35.60
CA GLY A 716 -5.22 31.82 -34.65
C GLY A 716 -3.75 31.45 -34.75
N ASN A 717 -3.03 31.60 -33.64
CA ASN A 717 -1.62 31.23 -33.53
C ASN A 717 -1.48 29.71 -33.45
N LEU A 718 -0.47 29.17 -34.14
CA LEU A 718 -0.19 27.73 -34.18
C LEU A 718 1.29 27.51 -33.82
N THR A 719 1.53 26.66 -32.83
CA THR A 719 2.88 26.30 -32.39
C THR A 719 3.07 24.79 -32.34
N GLY A 720 4.31 24.36 -32.45
CA GLY A 720 4.70 22.96 -32.43
C GLY A 720 6.18 22.79 -32.17
N LYS A 721 6.58 21.56 -31.82
CA LYS A 721 7.98 21.17 -31.65
C LYS A 721 8.23 20.04 -32.65
N SER A 722 9.21 20.21 -33.51
CA SER A 722 9.57 19.22 -34.54
C SER A 722 10.79 18.44 -34.07
N ASP A 723 10.72 17.11 -34.13
CA ASP A 723 11.79 16.23 -33.61
C ASP A 723 13.14 16.54 -34.26
N LEU A 724 13.20 16.63 -35.60
CA LEU A 724 14.41 17.07 -36.31
C LEU A 724 14.05 18.02 -37.46
N VAL A 725 14.76 19.15 -37.53
CA VAL A 725 14.80 20.03 -38.71
C VAL A 725 16.21 19.98 -39.31
N LEU A 726 16.27 19.60 -40.58
CA LEU A 726 17.50 19.40 -41.33
C LEU A 726 17.69 20.55 -42.30
N SER A 727 18.90 21.12 -42.33
CA SER A 727 19.29 22.14 -43.29
C SER A 727 20.42 21.64 -44.18
N LYS A 728 20.32 21.89 -45.49
CA LYS A 728 21.36 21.58 -46.47
C LYS A 728 22.05 22.85 -46.98
N PRO A 729 23.31 22.76 -47.47
CA PRO A 729 24.04 23.91 -48.01
C PRO A 729 23.37 24.62 -49.19
N ASN A 730 22.53 23.91 -49.96
CA ASN A 730 21.77 24.47 -51.09
C ASN A 730 20.50 25.23 -50.67
N GLY A 731 20.23 25.31 -49.36
CA GLY A 731 19.04 25.95 -48.80
C GLY A 731 17.78 25.09 -48.83
N ASP A 732 17.91 23.78 -49.09
CA ASP A 732 16.82 22.83 -48.92
C ASP A 732 16.65 22.48 -47.45
N LEU A 733 15.40 22.30 -47.03
CA LEU A 733 15.01 21.99 -45.67
C LEU A 733 14.26 20.66 -45.64
N ALA A 734 14.43 19.90 -44.56
CA ALA A 734 13.63 18.72 -44.32
C ALA A 734 13.20 18.58 -42.86
N ILE A 735 12.02 18.02 -42.66
CA ILE A 735 11.48 17.68 -41.34
C ILE A 735 11.44 16.17 -41.21
N VAL A 736 12.05 15.65 -40.14
CA VAL A 736 12.01 14.22 -39.82
C VAL A 736 11.37 14.03 -38.46
N ASP A 737 10.25 13.31 -38.43
CA ASP A 737 9.57 12.90 -37.20
C ASP A 737 9.99 11.47 -36.82
N LEU A 738 10.44 11.30 -35.58
CA LEU A 738 10.99 10.08 -35.02
C LEU A 738 9.86 9.24 -34.41
N LYS A 739 9.66 8.03 -34.93
CA LYS A 739 8.64 7.10 -34.41
C LYS A 739 9.31 5.80 -33.98
N TRP A 740 8.86 5.23 -32.85
CA TRP A 740 9.43 3.96 -32.37
C TRP A 740 9.21 2.81 -33.37
N SER A 741 7.99 2.64 -33.90
CA SER A 741 7.64 1.64 -34.92
C SER A 741 6.55 2.18 -35.87
N GLY A 742 6.38 1.59 -37.05
CA GLY A 742 5.54 2.23 -38.07
C GLY A 742 4.97 1.37 -39.19
N SER A 743 4.28 0.28 -38.87
CA SER A 743 3.41 -0.39 -39.85
C SER A 743 2.36 0.56 -40.45
N THR A 744 1.86 1.53 -39.68
CA THR A 744 0.85 2.52 -40.10
C THR A 744 1.43 3.79 -40.74
N HIS A 745 2.66 4.19 -40.42
CA HIS A 745 3.26 5.44 -40.89
C HIS A 745 3.57 5.43 -42.40
N ARG A 746 3.94 4.26 -42.96
CA ARG A 746 4.09 4.09 -44.41
C ARG A 746 2.77 4.33 -45.14
N ASP A 747 1.67 3.78 -44.61
CA ASP A 747 0.35 3.96 -45.22
C ASP A 747 -0.16 5.40 -45.08
N ARG A 748 0.13 6.07 -43.95
CA ARG A 748 -0.15 7.50 -43.78
C ARG A 748 0.56 8.37 -44.82
N LEU A 749 1.85 8.12 -45.10
CA LEU A 749 2.55 8.83 -46.17
C LEU A 749 1.97 8.51 -47.55
N ALA A 750 1.71 7.22 -47.84
CA ALA A 750 1.20 6.78 -49.15
C ALA A 750 -0.17 7.40 -49.49
N ASN A 751 -1.04 7.57 -48.50
CA ASN A 751 -2.39 8.14 -48.68
C ASN A 751 -2.49 9.63 -48.32
N ASN A 752 -1.36 10.33 -48.15
CA ASN A 752 -1.33 11.76 -47.78
C ASN A 752 -2.13 12.08 -46.49
N ARG A 753 -1.95 11.29 -45.42
CA ARG A 753 -2.64 11.43 -44.11
C ARG A 753 -1.71 11.88 -42.97
N HIS A 754 -0.52 12.37 -43.29
CA HIS A 754 0.50 12.82 -42.34
C HIS A 754 0.27 14.27 -41.85
N LEU A 755 -0.86 14.53 -41.18
CA LEU A 755 -1.27 15.88 -40.78
C LEU A 755 -0.23 16.59 -39.89
N GLN A 756 0.43 15.88 -38.97
CA GLN A 756 1.49 16.44 -38.10
C GLN A 756 2.63 17.06 -38.92
N LEU A 757 3.18 16.28 -39.86
CA LEU A 757 4.26 16.70 -40.73
C LEU A 757 3.82 17.85 -41.65
N ALA A 758 2.56 17.87 -42.11
CA ALA A 758 2.03 18.96 -42.93
C ALA A 758 1.93 20.28 -42.17
N ILE A 759 1.47 20.23 -40.90
CA ILE A 759 1.44 21.42 -40.03
C ILE A 759 2.86 21.94 -39.79
N TYR A 760 3.81 21.09 -39.41
CA TYR A 760 5.18 21.54 -39.16
C TYR A 760 5.86 22.06 -40.43
N ALA A 761 5.60 21.44 -41.58
CA ALA A 761 6.09 21.92 -42.87
C ALA A 761 5.56 23.31 -43.23
N GLU A 762 4.28 23.58 -42.95
CA GLU A 762 3.70 24.92 -43.16
C GLU A 762 4.29 25.95 -42.20
N LEU A 763 4.46 25.62 -40.91
CA LEU A 763 5.09 26.52 -39.93
C LEU A 763 6.53 26.87 -40.33
N LEU A 764 7.29 25.88 -40.81
CA LEU A 764 8.65 26.10 -41.30
C LEU A 764 8.65 26.93 -42.60
N ARG A 765 7.70 26.71 -43.50
CA ARG A 765 7.53 27.52 -44.72
C ARG A 765 7.22 28.97 -44.40
N GLN A 766 6.39 29.26 -43.40
CA GLN A 766 6.08 30.65 -43.02
C GLN A 766 7.32 31.42 -42.57
N SER A 767 8.24 30.77 -41.88
CA SER A 767 9.49 31.40 -41.41
C SER A 767 10.62 31.41 -42.47
N THR A 768 10.65 30.46 -43.40
CA THR A 768 11.77 30.28 -44.34
C THR A 768 11.42 30.54 -45.81
N GLY A 769 10.14 30.66 -46.14
CA GLY A 769 9.62 30.86 -47.49
C GLY A 769 9.60 29.62 -48.38
N ARG A 770 10.08 28.45 -47.92
CA ARG A 770 10.19 27.21 -48.71
C ARG A 770 9.48 26.05 -48.02
N TRP A 771 8.83 25.19 -48.82
CA TRP A 771 8.26 23.95 -48.32
C TRP A 771 9.38 22.93 -48.06
N PRO A 772 9.51 22.38 -46.84
CA PRO A 772 10.50 21.35 -46.56
C PRO A 772 10.04 19.98 -47.08
N SER A 773 11.00 19.11 -47.40
CA SER A 773 10.71 17.68 -47.57
C SER A 773 10.32 17.08 -46.20
N VAL A 774 9.41 16.10 -46.18
CA VAL A 774 8.93 15.49 -44.94
C VAL A 774 9.26 13.99 -44.91
N ALA A 775 9.61 13.48 -43.74
CA ALA A 775 9.92 12.06 -43.55
C ALA A 775 9.58 11.57 -42.14
N TYR A 776 9.39 10.27 -42.02
CA TYR A 776 9.38 9.56 -40.73
C TYR A 776 10.65 8.72 -40.60
N PHE A 777 11.25 8.69 -39.42
CA PHE A 777 12.31 7.72 -39.09
C PHE A 777 11.81 6.70 -38.08
N LEU A 778 11.81 5.41 -38.47
CA LEU A 778 11.37 4.30 -37.62
C LEU A 778 12.56 3.73 -36.86
N LEU A 779 12.64 4.03 -35.56
CA LEU A 779 13.77 3.67 -34.70
C LEU A 779 13.97 2.16 -34.58
N SER A 780 12.90 1.40 -34.30
CA SER A 780 12.99 -0.07 -34.15
C SER A 780 13.46 -0.80 -35.42
N GLN A 781 13.20 -0.22 -36.58
CA GLN A 781 13.57 -0.78 -37.88
C GLN A 781 14.85 -0.14 -38.45
N ALA A 782 15.34 0.94 -37.84
CA ALA A 782 16.38 1.81 -38.38
C ALA A 782 16.09 2.19 -39.85
N THR A 783 14.88 2.67 -40.15
CA THR A 783 14.45 2.91 -41.55
C THR A 783 13.80 4.29 -41.70
N LEU A 784 14.22 5.05 -42.71
CA LEU A 784 13.60 6.30 -43.10
C LEU A 784 12.49 6.05 -44.14
N LEU A 785 11.36 6.71 -43.94
CA LEU A 785 10.23 6.73 -44.87
C LEU A 785 10.06 8.16 -45.39
N SER A 786 10.22 8.36 -46.70
CA SER A 786 9.93 9.62 -47.36
C SER A 786 9.20 9.37 -48.68
N ARG A 787 8.47 10.38 -49.18
CA ARG A 787 7.86 10.38 -50.52
C ARG A 787 8.80 10.94 -51.59
N ASP A 788 9.86 11.62 -51.16
CA ASP A 788 10.82 12.32 -52.01
C ASP A 788 12.11 11.51 -52.11
N ASP A 789 12.49 11.14 -53.32
CA ASP A 789 13.74 10.41 -53.62
C ASP A 789 14.94 11.36 -53.78
N GLY A 790 14.71 12.66 -53.99
CA GLY A 790 15.74 13.67 -54.17
C GLY A 790 16.36 14.14 -52.85
N CYS A 791 15.57 14.21 -51.77
CA CYS A 791 16.06 14.71 -50.49
C CYS A 791 16.87 13.68 -49.69
N PHE A 792 16.60 12.38 -49.82
CA PHE A 792 17.27 11.32 -49.07
C PHE A 792 17.82 10.21 -49.98
N PRO A 793 19.06 10.33 -50.47
CA PRO A 793 19.66 9.34 -51.38
C PRO A 793 19.76 7.95 -50.76
N GLY A 794 19.34 6.93 -51.50
CA GLY A 794 19.39 5.52 -51.07
C GLY A 794 18.19 5.07 -50.23
N VAL A 795 17.18 5.91 -50.05
CA VAL A 795 15.90 5.56 -49.41
C VAL A 795 14.87 5.21 -50.48
N THR A 796 14.20 4.07 -50.35
CA THR A 796 13.10 3.71 -51.27
C THR A 796 11.89 4.62 -51.02
N PRO A 797 11.46 5.44 -51.98
CA PRO A 797 10.34 6.35 -51.78
C PRO A 797 9.06 5.56 -51.55
N VAL A 798 8.20 6.09 -50.66
CA VAL A 798 6.86 5.57 -50.44
C VAL A 798 5.98 5.96 -51.63
N ALA A 799 5.38 4.97 -52.28
CA ALA A 799 4.50 5.18 -53.42
C ALA A 799 3.33 6.09 -53.06
N ASP A 800 3.16 7.16 -53.85
CA ASP A 800 2.04 8.08 -53.76
C ASP A 800 0.78 7.44 -54.36
N LYS A 801 -0.28 7.30 -53.56
CA LYS A 801 -1.57 6.76 -53.99
C LYS A 801 -2.61 7.83 -54.31
N THR A 802 -2.38 9.08 -53.93
CA THR A 802 -3.36 10.17 -54.07
C THR A 802 -3.01 11.18 -55.16
N GLY A 803 -1.72 11.27 -55.53
CA GLY A 803 -1.21 12.30 -56.43
C GLY A 803 -1.14 13.69 -55.80
N GLU A 804 -1.31 13.78 -54.47
CA GLU A 804 -1.35 15.04 -53.74
C GLU A 804 -0.11 15.24 -52.86
N ASN A 805 0.41 16.46 -52.79
CA ASN A 805 1.56 16.81 -51.94
C ASN A 805 1.15 17.33 -50.55
N THR A 806 2.16 17.59 -49.71
CA THR A 806 1.97 18.11 -48.34
C THR A 806 1.26 19.46 -48.28
N ALA A 807 1.43 20.33 -49.29
CA ALA A 807 0.75 21.62 -49.34
C ALA A 807 -0.76 21.46 -49.61
N GLN A 808 -1.14 20.49 -50.45
CA GLN A 808 -2.55 20.15 -50.67
C GLN A 808 -3.18 19.53 -49.42
N LEU A 809 -2.43 18.75 -48.64
CA LEU A 809 -2.90 18.23 -47.35
C LEU A 809 -3.24 19.36 -46.36
N TRP A 810 -2.42 20.40 -46.30
CA TRP A 810 -2.70 21.59 -45.50
C TRP A 810 -4.00 22.29 -45.91
N LEU A 811 -4.27 22.41 -47.22
CA LEU A 811 -5.51 23.00 -47.71
C LEU A 811 -6.74 22.15 -47.33
N ARG A 812 -6.66 20.82 -47.45
CA ARG A 812 -7.72 19.91 -47.01
C ARG A 812 -8.01 20.03 -45.51
N PHE A 813 -6.95 20.18 -44.71
CA PHE A 813 -7.09 20.45 -43.27
C PHE A 813 -7.88 21.74 -43.01
N LEU A 814 -7.58 22.85 -43.69
CA LEU A 814 -8.27 24.13 -43.49
C LEU A 814 -9.77 24.04 -43.80
N GLU A 815 -10.14 23.33 -44.87
CA GLU A 815 -11.55 23.11 -45.24
C GLU A 815 -12.29 22.27 -44.19
N THR A 816 -11.65 21.19 -43.72
CA THR A 816 -12.22 20.34 -42.65
C THR A 816 -12.36 21.09 -41.33
N TRP A 817 -11.37 21.91 -40.98
CA TRP A 817 -11.40 22.74 -39.79
C TRP A 817 -12.54 23.73 -39.84
N LYS A 818 -12.72 24.43 -40.97
CA LYS A 818 -13.81 25.39 -41.18
C LYS A 818 -15.17 24.71 -41.03
N TRP A 819 -15.33 23.51 -41.58
CA TRP A 819 -16.54 22.69 -41.41
C TRP A 819 -16.80 22.34 -39.94
N ARG A 820 -15.80 21.89 -39.18
CA ARG A 820 -15.95 21.64 -37.73
C ARG A 820 -16.33 22.90 -36.95
N GLN A 821 -15.80 24.07 -37.31
CA GLN A 821 -16.16 25.32 -36.62
C GLN A 821 -17.65 25.68 -36.79
N GLN A 822 -18.29 25.31 -37.90
CA GLN A 822 -19.73 25.52 -38.09
C GLN A 822 -20.54 24.70 -37.07
N GLN A 823 -20.17 23.44 -36.87
CA GLN A 823 -20.79 22.57 -35.86
C GLN A 823 -20.58 23.10 -34.44
N PHE A 824 -19.38 23.60 -34.13
CA PHE A 824 -19.07 24.15 -32.80
C PHE A 824 -19.83 25.44 -32.52
N ALA A 825 -20.08 26.26 -33.54
CA ALA A 825 -20.93 27.45 -33.42
C ALA A 825 -22.38 27.11 -33.05
N GLU A 826 -22.86 25.93 -33.46
CA GLU A 826 -24.17 25.38 -33.08
C GLU A 826 -24.15 24.66 -31.72
N GLY A 827 -22.99 24.58 -31.06
CA GLY A 827 -22.81 23.84 -29.81
C GLY A 827 -22.86 22.31 -29.97
N ARG A 828 -22.65 21.81 -31.20
CA ARG A 828 -22.69 20.38 -31.55
C ARG A 828 -21.29 19.80 -31.58
N PHE A 829 -21.08 18.73 -30.82
CA PHE A 829 -19.81 18.00 -30.75
C PHE A 829 -20.04 16.53 -31.06
N GLU A 830 -19.35 16.05 -32.09
CA GLU A 830 -19.48 14.68 -32.56
C GLU A 830 -18.64 13.70 -31.73
N LEU A 831 -19.21 12.51 -31.55
CA LEU A 831 -18.63 11.34 -30.92
C LEU A 831 -18.28 10.28 -31.99
N VAL A 832 -17.05 10.34 -32.50
CA VAL A 832 -16.56 9.51 -33.60
C VAL A 832 -15.97 8.20 -33.08
N LEU A 833 -16.84 7.28 -32.63
CA LEU A 833 -16.42 5.93 -32.19
C LEU A 833 -16.49 4.87 -33.30
N GLU A 834 -17.33 5.10 -34.30
CA GLU A 834 -17.55 4.23 -35.46
C GLU A 834 -17.71 5.08 -36.72
N GLU A 835 -17.50 4.47 -37.89
CA GLU A 835 -17.78 5.12 -39.17
C GLU A 835 -19.28 5.41 -39.29
N SER A 836 -19.62 6.51 -39.98
CA SER A 836 -21.02 6.96 -40.10
C SER A 836 -21.25 7.57 -41.47
N ASP A 837 -22.38 7.20 -42.07
CA ASP A 837 -22.90 7.78 -43.31
C ASP A 837 -23.84 8.98 -43.06
N GLU A 838 -23.93 9.47 -41.81
CA GLU A 838 -24.71 10.68 -41.51
C GLU A 838 -24.09 11.89 -42.23
N PRO A 839 -24.87 12.70 -42.97
CA PRO A 839 -24.34 13.84 -43.74
C PRO A 839 -23.55 14.84 -42.89
N ASP A 840 -23.99 15.09 -41.64
CA ASP A 840 -23.31 15.98 -40.70
C ASP A 840 -22.01 15.38 -40.12
N SER A 841 -21.77 14.09 -40.34
CA SER A 841 -20.55 13.37 -39.93
C SER A 841 -19.52 13.29 -41.08
N MET A 842 -19.93 13.64 -42.31
CA MET A 842 -19.08 13.60 -43.50
C MET A 842 -18.50 14.98 -43.82
N PRO A 843 -17.17 15.11 -43.93
CA PRO A 843 -16.54 16.35 -44.33
C PRO A 843 -16.75 16.61 -45.84
N PRO A 844 -16.58 17.86 -46.31
CA PRO A 844 -16.62 18.19 -47.73
C PRO A 844 -15.62 17.36 -48.58
N ASP A 845 -15.86 17.19 -49.89
CA ASP A 845 -15.00 16.40 -50.80
C ASP A 845 -13.53 16.87 -50.84
N ASN A 846 -13.32 18.18 -50.63
CA ASN A 846 -12.01 18.82 -50.51
C ASN A 846 -11.46 18.83 -49.07
N GLY A 847 -12.08 18.11 -48.15
CA GLY A 847 -11.66 17.93 -46.76
C GLY A 847 -10.82 16.67 -46.53
N LEU A 848 -10.48 16.42 -45.27
CA LEU A 848 -9.80 15.22 -44.77
C LEU A 848 -10.83 14.15 -44.48
N THR A 849 -10.56 12.90 -44.84
CA THR A 849 -11.36 11.77 -44.35
C THR A 849 -11.25 11.67 -42.82
N ILE A 850 -12.38 11.55 -42.12
CA ILE A 850 -12.39 11.43 -40.67
C ILE A 850 -11.84 10.07 -40.25
N GLU A 851 -10.81 10.07 -39.40
CA GLU A 851 -10.25 8.86 -38.81
C GLU A 851 -10.92 8.55 -37.47
N VAL A 852 -11.45 7.33 -37.32
CA VAL A 852 -11.92 6.82 -36.03
C VAL A 852 -10.71 6.62 -35.12
N LEU A 853 -10.71 7.25 -33.95
CA LEU A 853 -9.65 7.03 -32.97
C LEU A 853 -9.74 5.60 -32.45
N ASN A 854 -8.60 4.90 -32.46
CA ASN A 854 -8.53 3.61 -31.81
C ASN A 854 -8.88 3.77 -30.32
N THR A 855 -9.89 3.03 -29.88
CA THR A 855 -10.48 3.12 -28.53
C THR A 855 -9.46 2.94 -27.42
N ASN A 856 -8.36 2.19 -27.65
CA ASN A 856 -7.27 2.02 -26.69
C ASN A 856 -6.51 3.32 -26.39
N TYR A 857 -6.58 4.31 -27.28
CA TYR A 857 -5.93 5.62 -27.12
C TYR A 857 -6.92 6.73 -26.75
N ASN A 858 -8.17 6.37 -26.43
CA ASN A 858 -9.23 7.31 -26.10
C ASN A 858 -9.46 7.37 -24.58
N GLU A 859 -8.75 8.27 -23.91
CA GLU A 859 -8.84 8.47 -22.46
C GLU A 859 -10.23 8.94 -21.96
N CYS A 860 -11.09 9.45 -22.85
CA CYS A 860 -12.41 9.95 -22.52
C CYS A 860 -13.54 8.97 -22.88
N LEU A 861 -13.21 7.74 -23.30
CA LEU A 861 -14.20 6.76 -23.75
C LEU A 861 -15.26 6.45 -22.69
N HIS A 862 -14.89 6.31 -21.42
CA HIS A 862 -15.84 6.06 -20.33
C HIS A 862 -16.80 7.23 -20.04
N LEU A 863 -16.52 8.41 -20.59
CA LEU A 863 -17.41 9.58 -20.50
C LEU A 863 -18.36 9.68 -21.70
N ALA A 864 -18.21 8.82 -22.71
CA ALA A 864 -19.03 8.81 -23.93
C ALA A 864 -20.45 8.28 -23.73
N GLY A 865 -20.67 7.49 -22.68
CA GLY A 865 -21.90 6.73 -22.41
C GLY A 865 -21.64 5.22 -22.33
N TRP A 866 -22.68 4.45 -22.04
CA TRP A 866 -22.63 3.00 -21.89
C TRP A 866 -23.30 2.29 -23.09
N GLY A 867 -22.74 1.17 -23.52
CA GLY A 867 -23.29 0.35 -24.62
C GLY A 867 -24.52 -0.46 -24.19
N GLU A 868 -25.23 -1.07 -25.15
CA GLU A 868 -26.48 -1.82 -24.91
C GLU A 868 -26.32 -3.09 -24.05
N GLN A 869 -25.09 -3.55 -23.81
CA GLN A 869 -24.77 -4.72 -22.98
C GLN A 869 -24.30 -4.37 -21.55
N ALA A 870 -24.36 -3.10 -21.14
CA ALA A 870 -23.84 -2.61 -19.86
C ALA A 870 -24.87 -2.60 -18.71
#